data_AF-A0A7S4T205-F1
#
_entry.id   AF-A0A7S4T205-F1
#
_cell.length_a   1.000
_cell.length_b   1.000
_cell.length_c   1.000
_cell.angle_alpha   90.00
_cell.angle_beta   90.00
_cell.angle_gamma   90.00
#
_symmetry.space_group_name_H-M   'P 1'
#
loop_
_entity.id
_entity.type
_entity.pdbx_description
1 polymer ?
#
loop_
_entity_poly.entity_id
_entity_poly.type
_entity_poly.pdbx_seq_one_letter_code
_entity_poly.pdbx_strand_id
1 'polypeptide(L)'
;VGGRPPRALLGPSPTCRMAGVTLLEDGTEVCLPVPDSWSDSDEEADGDAPVPAAPAPEVGQADDSGAGPAEEPAGGRPSALDVLAGIPDHNHSRRRLADPSEAAASALASLAELEPLPEQTCETLACGISAEEFSQRFVAGPGRPAVIRGVPEAEAWPAAVRWRSQSAFLDRYGRLPVQVTEMSALHGLGRPYRVELPLDEYVAYAGSNEVDWPYYVWERNFVGERRRLLDDFWAPGVVRDDLYDTTPDIREFLPLTCHLFVLVGGRRTGSNMHTDPKWSSAWNTLLCGCKRWVLFPRDTPAADIGAFAGDAYKDGGPPAYWWVDHYPRLRAQGAELGMVDILQRPGDTVFIPAGWWHATLNLPSPGEDVTVACTRNVLPPASLAYVLPRMRAADPGFARTFVETLRRLRADAPEFLPEDEARVERPAVVGTCESWSLQRRAAEKLSLAECRREFIRKGKSLIVEGLGPHMLSAESCGLSREWLSAHFGEKCVAVYRNFTSPEYRRGEEDRTELLRLREALACLRRGDAEAEGLYIYDVSLPLQLPGLLEHIMLPRYFSHCYLQQTMRPHCFSRSWPTLFIGAKGSQAKLHVDQWHGHFWMHMISGRKRWTVFHPDDAHLLAPMVPPGKHHPVFPSLADLESGAVEAPGFRQARRIEVVLEEGETLFVPGGAPHLVVNLTDTVAVAGNFVDESNFDRAMADIQAMAADEAPGGPMAGVATALGEIDFEPDRALHEELLPARFLVVRYRDFAGGAAASWGPVPPGEEDDCCPPTGDDS
;
A
#
# COMPACT_ATOMS: atom_id res chain seq x y z
N VAL A 1 2.56 36.92 -62.49
CA VAL A 1 3.14 35.81 -63.28
C VAL A 1 4.18 35.16 -62.38
N GLY A 2 3.83 34.21 -61.52
CA GLY A 2 3.34 32.88 -61.84
C GLY A 2 4.52 31.89 -61.72
N GLY A 3 4.62 31.15 -60.61
CA GLY A 3 5.69 30.16 -60.41
C GLY A 3 5.61 29.49 -59.05
N ARG A 4 5.41 28.17 -59.05
CA ARG A 4 5.08 27.25 -57.95
C ARG A 4 6.08 27.19 -56.78
N PRO A 5 5.67 26.76 -55.56
CA PRO A 5 6.58 26.40 -54.48
C PRO A 5 7.11 24.95 -54.61
N PRO A 6 8.24 24.62 -53.97
CA PRO A 6 8.81 23.27 -53.95
C PRO A 6 8.06 22.31 -53.02
N ARG A 7 8.11 21.02 -53.37
CA ARG A 7 7.40 19.90 -52.73
C ARG A 7 8.32 19.18 -51.73
N ALA A 8 7.74 18.89 -50.56
CA ALA A 8 8.01 17.78 -49.63
C ALA A 8 9.28 17.76 -48.74
N LEU A 9 9.06 17.88 -47.43
CA LEU A 9 9.53 16.91 -46.44
C LEU A 9 8.33 16.52 -45.54
N LEU A 10 8.16 15.21 -45.37
CA LEU A 10 7.07 14.55 -44.67
C LEU A 10 7.08 14.90 -43.17
N GLY A 11 5.95 15.37 -42.65
CA GLY A 11 5.73 15.51 -41.21
C GLY A 11 5.45 14.15 -40.54
N PRO A 12 5.73 13.99 -39.24
CA PRO A 12 5.47 12.76 -38.50
C PRO A 12 3.96 12.54 -38.27
N SER A 13 3.58 11.26 -38.34
CA SER A 13 2.24 10.70 -38.16
C SER A 13 1.70 10.89 -36.72
N PRO A 14 0.37 11.00 -36.51
CA PRO A 14 -0.22 11.21 -35.19
C PRO A 14 -0.64 9.88 -34.54
N THR A 15 0.04 9.45 -33.47
CA THR A 15 -0.52 8.47 -32.51
C THR A 15 0.16 8.58 -31.16
N CYS A 16 -0.51 9.21 -30.19
CA CYS A 16 -0.40 8.86 -28.78
C CYS A 16 -1.74 9.22 -28.13
N ARG A 17 -2.64 8.24 -28.00
CA ARG A 17 -3.88 8.40 -27.22
C ARG A 17 -3.59 7.93 -25.80
N MET A 18 -3.55 8.89 -24.88
CA MET A 18 -3.73 8.65 -23.45
C MET A 18 -5.13 8.08 -23.19
N ALA A 19 -5.29 7.27 -22.14
CA ALA A 19 -6.59 6.79 -21.67
C ALA A 19 -7.51 7.99 -21.42
N GLY A 20 -8.51 8.16 -22.29
CA GLY A 20 -9.49 9.24 -22.24
C GLY A 20 -10.86 8.69 -21.88
N VAL A 21 -11.53 9.36 -20.96
CA VAL A 21 -12.98 9.30 -20.75
C VAL A 21 -13.66 9.53 -22.11
N THR A 22 -14.60 8.66 -22.49
CA THR A 22 -15.38 8.86 -23.73
C THR A 22 -16.63 9.66 -23.39
N LEU A 23 -16.63 10.94 -23.78
CA LEU A 23 -17.80 11.82 -23.73
C LEU A 23 -18.67 11.57 -24.97
N LEU A 24 -19.99 11.46 -24.78
CA LEU A 24 -20.95 11.51 -25.89
C LEU A 24 -21.16 12.97 -26.36
N GLU A 25 -21.59 13.14 -27.61
CA GLU A 25 -21.72 14.46 -28.27
C GLU A 25 -22.72 15.43 -27.60
N ASP A 26 -23.54 14.95 -26.66
CA ASP A 26 -24.45 15.76 -25.86
C ASP A 26 -23.94 16.10 -24.45
N GLY A 27 -22.72 15.68 -24.10
CA GLY A 27 -22.11 15.91 -22.80
C GLY A 27 -22.54 14.93 -21.70
N THR A 28 -23.25 13.85 -22.02
CA THR A 28 -23.60 12.80 -21.06
C THR A 28 -22.45 11.80 -20.89
N GLU A 29 -21.96 11.63 -19.65
CA GLU A 29 -21.01 10.58 -19.28
C GLU A 29 -21.76 9.26 -19.00
N VAL A 30 -21.35 8.16 -19.64
CA VAL A 30 -21.87 6.81 -19.32
C VAL A 30 -20.98 6.18 -18.25
N CYS A 31 -21.46 6.14 -17.00
CA CYS A 31 -20.86 5.35 -15.92
C CYS A 31 -21.50 3.96 -15.86
N LEU A 32 -20.68 2.92 -15.69
CA LEU A 32 -21.16 1.58 -15.37
C LEU A 32 -21.76 1.57 -13.94
N PRO A 33 -22.93 0.95 -13.71
CA PRO A 33 -23.59 0.96 -12.40
C PRO A 33 -22.93 -0.05 -11.42
N VAL A 34 -22.91 0.32 -10.13
CA VAL A 34 -22.52 -0.56 -9.00
C VAL A 34 -23.82 -1.06 -8.33
N PRO A 35 -24.08 -2.39 -8.24
CA PRO A 35 -25.33 -2.90 -7.62
C PRO A 35 -25.33 -2.99 -6.07
N ASP A 36 -26.47 -2.65 -5.49
CA ASP A 36 -26.79 -2.32 -4.09
C ASP A 36 -26.85 -3.49 -3.08
N SER A 37 -25.94 -4.45 -3.09
CA SER A 37 -25.93 -5.40 -1.97
C SER A 37 -24.53 -5.86 -1.62
N TRP A 38 -23.99 -5.29 -0.55
CA TRP A 38 -22.72 -5.62 0.08
C TRP A 38 -22.97 -5.43 1.58
N SER A 39 -23.64 -6.42 2.19
CA SER A 39 -23.81 -6.50 3.64
C SER A 39 -22.64 -7.30 4.20
N ASP A 40 -21.80 -6.64 4.98
CA ASP A 40 -20.88 -7.29 5.93
C ASP A 40 -21.74 -7.97 7.00
N SER A 41 -21.87 -9.29 6.95
CA SER A 41 -22.33 -10.09 8.07
C SER A 41 -21.31 -11.18 8.31
N ASP A 42 -20.52 -11.03 9.36
CA ASP A 42 -19.95 -12.14 10.12
C ASP A 42 -19.85 -11.67 11.58
N GLU A 43 -20.86 -12.07 12.35
CA GLU A 43 -20.90 -12.03 13.81
C GLU A 43 -19.94 -13.11 14.35
N GLU A 44 -19.08 -12.77 15.30
CA GLU A 44 -18.37 -13.79 16.08
C GLU A 44 -19.28 -14.30 17.21
N ALA A 45 -19.62 -15.60 17.16
CA ALA A 45 -20.32 -16.31 18.23
C ALA A 45 -19.31 -17.06 19.10
N ASP A 46 -19.18 -16.65 20.37
CA ASP A 46 -18.49 -17.39 21.42
C ASP A 46 -19.52 -18.03 22.38
N GLY A 47 -19.37 -19.33 22.67
CA GLY A 47 -19.86 -19.94 23.92
C GLY A 47 -20.72 -21.22 23.80
N ASP A 48 -20.10 -22.35 24.14
CA ASP A 48 -20.67 -23.69 24.41
C ASP A 48 -21.87 -23.69 25.39
N ALA A 49 -22.97 -24.37 25.01
CA ALA A 49 -23.82 -25.20 25.90
C ALA A 49 -24.85 -26.05 25.10
N PRO A 50 -25.18 -27.30 25.49
CA PRO A 50 -25.99 -28.21 24.66
C PRO A 50 -27.45 -28.37 25.15
N VAL A 51 -28.45 -28.20 24.29
CA VAL A 51 -29.83 -28.76 24.48
C VAL A 51 -30.61 -28.86 23.14
N PRO A 52 -31.72 -29.62 23.00
CA PRO A 52 -31.81 -30.79 22.14
C PRO A 52 -32.78 -30.67 20.94
N ALA A 53 -32.65 -31.61 20.00
CA ALA A 53 -33.43 -31.71 18.77
C ALA A 53 -34.90 -32.18 18.97
N ALA A 54 -35.82 -31.60 18.20
CA ALA A 54 -37.16 -32.14 17.88
C ALA A 54 -37.74 -31.45 16.61
N PRO A 55 -38.68 -32.10 15.88
CA PRO A 55 -38.55 -32.33 14.44
C PRO A 55 -39.38 -31.41 13.52
N ALA A 56 -38.98 -31.40 12.24
CA ALA A 56 -39.67 -30.79 11.12
C ALA A 56 -41.05 -31.40 10.83
N PRO A 57 -41.99 -30.64 10.24
CA PRO A 57 -43.06 -31.20 9.43
C PRO A 57 -42.92 -30.88 7.93
N GLU A 58 -43.68 -31.67 7.19
CA GLU A 58 -43.51 -32.06 5.79
C GLU A 58 -44.05 -31.07 4.74
N VAL A 59 -43.45 -31.24 3.55
CA VAL A 59 -43.96 -31.11 2.17
C VAL A 59 -45.48 -30.97 2.00
N GLY A 60 -45.90 -30.00 1.17
CA GLY A 60 -47.20 -29.98 0.50
C GLY A 60 -47.13 -29.26 -0.86
N GLN A 61 -47.32 -30.02 -1.95
CA GLN A 61 -47.53 -29.54 -3.32
C GLN A 61 -48.96 -28.99 -3.52
N ALA A 62 -49.16 -28.00 -4.39
CA ALA A 62 -50.10 -28.03 -5.53
C ALA A 62 -50.25 -26.67 -6.27
N ASP A 63 -50.45 -26.81 -7.58
CA ASP A 63 -50.61 -25.84 -8.69
C ASP A 63 -51.78 -24.83 -8.55
N ASP A 64 -51.71 -23.64 -9.17
CA ASP A 64 -52.12 -23.38 -10.58
C ASP A 64 -52.43 -21.88 -10.86
N SER A 65 -52.10 -21.47 -12.10
CA SER A 65 -52.63 -20.41 -12.98
C SER A 65 -52.97 -18.97 -12.52
N GLY A 66 -52.30 -17.99 -13.16
CA GLY A 66 -52.79 -16.59 -13.29
C GLY A 66 -51.74 -15.62 -13.86
N ALA A 67 -51.97 -15.06 -15.04
CA ALA A 67 -50.99 -14.30 -15.84
C ALA A 67 -50.85 -12.79 -15.47
N GLY A 68 -49.60 -12.29 -15.50
CA GLY A 68 -49.16 -10.88 -15.67
C GLY A 68 -48.81 -10.12 -14.38
N PRO A 69 -47.73 -9.30 -14.31
CA PRO A 69 -47.15 -8.47 -15.38
C PRO A 69 -45.64 -8.72 -15.66
N ALA A 70 -45.09 -8.01 -16.64
CA ALA A 70 -43.72 -8.12 -17.16
C ALA A 70 -42.64 -8.16 -16.07
N GLU A 71 -41.74 -9.15 -16.16
CA GLU A 71 -40.53 -9.26 -15.35
C GLU A 71 -39.62 -8.05 -15.58
N GLU A 72 -39.38 -7.29 -14.52
CA GLU A 72 -38.16 -6.52 -14.36
C GLU A 72 -36.96 -7.49 -14.39
N PRO A 73 -35.84 -7.16 -15.06
CA PRO A 73 -34.65 -8.00 -14.99
C PRO A 73 -34.11 -7.96 -13.56
N ALA A 74 -34.11 -9.13 -12.90
CA ALA A 74 -33.51 -9.32 -11.59
C ALA A 74 -32.03 -8.89 -11.62
N GLY A 75 -31.71 -7.76 -10.97
CA GLY A 75 -30.36 -7.27 -10.80
C GLY A 75 -29.58 -8.14 -9.81
N GLY A 76 -28.92 -9.18 -10.31
CA GLY A 76 -27.93 -9.94 -9.54
C GLY A 76 -26.62 -9.16 -9.35
N ARG A 77 -25.98 -9.31 -8.18
CA ARG A 77 -24.60 -8.85 -7.95
C ARG A 77 -23.66 -9.49 -8.99
N PRO A 78 -22.62 -8.79 -9.48
CA PRO A 78 -21.59 -9.43 -10.29
C PRO A 78 -20.83 -10.44 -9.42
N SER A 79 -20.66 -11.66 -9.91
CA SER A 79 -19.81 -12.67 -9.27
C SER A 79 -18.34 -12.20 -9.27
N ALA A 80 -17.51 -12.76 -8.39
CA ALA A 80 -16.06 -12.50 -8.43
C ALA A 80 -15.44 -12.90 -9.78
N LEU A 81 -16.01 -13.90 -10.48
CA LEU A 81 -15.66 -14.23 -11.86
C LEU A 81 -16.02 -13.11 -12.85
N ASP A 82 -17.14 -12.42 -12.67
CA ASP A 82 -17.51 -11.25 -13.49
C ASP A 82 -16.55 -10.08 -13.25
N VAL A 83 -16.09 -9.88 -12.01
CA VAL A 83 -15.04 -8.89 -11.69
C VAL A 83 -13.73 -9.25 -12.38
N LEU A 84 -13.31 -10.52 -12.33
CA LEU A 84 -12.09 -10.99 -12.99
C LEU A 84 -12.17 -10.87 -14.52
N ALA A 85 -13.36 -11.05 -15.10
CA ALA A 85 -13.62 -10.88 -16.54
C ALA A 85 -13.65 -9.40 -16.99
N GLY A 86 -13.95 -8.47 -16.08
CA GLY A 86 -13.95 -7.04 -16.33
C GLY A 86 -12.58 -6.37 -16.22
N ILE A 87 -11.57 -7.07 -15.70
CA ILE A 87 -10.17 -6.61 -15.68
C ILE A 87 -9.61 -6.76 -17.09
N PRO A 88 -8.94 -5.74 -17.67
CA PRO A 88 -8.41 -5.80 -19.03
C PRO A 88 -7.68 -7.11 -19.29
N ASP A 89 -7.96 -7.74 -20.43
CA ASP A 89 -7.38 -9.04 -20.81
C ASP A 89 -5.89 -9.07 -20.49
N HIS A 90 -5.49 -10.07 -19.71
CA HIS A 90 -4.12 -10.43 -19.30
C HIS A 90 -3.23 -10.87 -20.49
N ASN A 91 -3.46 -10.28 -21.66
CA ASN A 91 -2.84 -10.55 -22.95
C ASN A 91 -2.03 -9.31 -23.36
N HIS A 92 -0.87 -9.10 -22.72
CA HIS A 92 -0.08 -7.88 -22.95
C HIS A 92 0.67 -7.83 -24.29
N SER A 93 0.67 -8.88 -25.11
CA SER A 93 1.08 -8.84 -26.53
C SER A 93 0.97 -10.24 -27.15
N ARG A 94 -0.08 -10.48 -27.94
CA ARG A 94 -0.39 -11.62 -28.83
C ARG A 94 0.69 -12.73 -29.01
N ARG A 95 0.95 -13.57 -28.00
CA ARG A 95 1.68 -14.85 -28.20
C ARG A 95 0.76 -16.05 -28.29
N ARG A 96 -0.48 -15.92 -27.79
CA ARG A 96 -1.51 -16.96 -27.87
C ARG A 96 -1.02 -18.28 -27.27
N LEU A 97 -0.35 -18.21 -26.11
CA LEU A 97 0.17 -19.38 -25.39
C LEU A 97 -0.93 -20.30 -24.89
N ALA A 98 -2.19 -19.86 -24.92
CA ALA A 98 -3.34 -20.70 -24.69
C ALA A 98 -3.74 -21.56 -25.91
N ASP A 99 -3.39 -21.17 -27.14
CA ASP A 99 -3.74 -21.91 -28.34
C ASP A 99 -2.77 -23.10 -28.52
N PRO A 100 -3.23 -24.37 -28.37
CA PRO A 100 -2.35 -25.53 -28.46
C PRO A 100 -1.71 -25.72 -29.85
N SER A 101 -2.25 -25.08 -30.89
CA SER A 101 -1.70 -25.12 -32.24
C SER A 101 -0.48 -24.21 -32.43
N GLU A 102 -0.26 -23.26 -31.51
CA GLU A 102 0.89 -22.36 -31.53
C GLU A 102 2.15 -23.07 -31.00
N ALA A 103 3.27 -22.89 -31.71
CA ALA A 103 4.52 -23.55 -31.38
C ALA A 103 5.01 -23.22 -29.95
N ALA A 104 4.76 -22.01 -29.47
CA ALA A 104 5.14 -21.57 -28.14
C ALA A 104 4.34 -22.28 -27.03
N ALA A 105 3.05 -22.54 -27.24
CA ALA A 105 2.21 -23.28 -26.31
C ALA A 105 2.67 -24.74 -26.19
N SER A 106 2.92 -25.38 -27.35
CA SER A 106 3.48 -26.74 -27.40
C SER A 106 4.86 -26.82 -26.72
N ALA A 107 5.70 -25.78 -26.88
CA ALA A 107 7.00 -25.73 -26.24
C ALA A 107 6.88 -25.69 -24.70
N LEU A 108 6.00 -24.85 -24.16
CA LEU A 108 5.76 -24.76 -22.72
C LEU A 108 5.24 -26.08 -22.12
N ALA A 109 4.27 -26.72 -22.79
CA ALA A 109 3.73 -28.01 -22.33
C ALA A 109 4.82 -29.11 -22.30
N SER A 110 5.73 -29.11 -23.27
CA SER A 110 6.82 -30.09 -23.36
C SER A 110 7.87 -29.94 -22.24
N LEU A 111 7.90 -28.81 -21.53
CA LEU A 111 8.85 -28.57 -20.44
C LEU A 111 8.62 -29.51 -19.24
N ALA A 112 7.45 -30.14 -19.11
CA ALA A 112 7.19 -31.15 -18.08
C ALA A 112 7.90 -32.49 -18.38
N GLU A 113 8.21 -32.76 -19.65
CA GLU A 113 8.81 -34.02 -20.11
C GLU A 113 10.33 -33.89 -20.34
N LEU A 114 10.83 -32.66 -20.38
CA LEU A 114 12.22 -32.37 -20.69
C LEU A 114 13.09 -32.44 -19.43
N GLU A 115 13.89 -33.50 -19.29
CA GLU A 115 14.83 -33.64 -18.17
C GLU A 115 15.92 -32.55 -18.16
N PRO A 116 16.37 -32.12 -16.95
CA PRO A 116 17.54 -31.25 -16.81
C PRO A 116 18.80 -31.84 -17.42
N LEU A 117 19.69 -30.98 -17.93
CA LEU A 117 21.00 -31.40 -18.42
C LEU A 117 21.92 -31.76 -17.24
N PRO A 118 22.74 -32.82 -17.30
CA PRO A 118 23.59 -33.27 -16.19
C PRO A 118 24.47 -32.15 -15.59
N GLU A 119 25.01 -31.28 -16.45
CA GLU A 119 25.87 -30.14 -16.11
C GLU A 119 25.13 -28.94 -15.48
N GLN A 120 23.80 -28.96 -15.47
CA GLN A 120 22.92 -27.91 -14.93
C GLN A 120 22.06 -28.44 -13.77
N THR A 121 22.51 -29.47 -13.06
CA THR A 121 21.76 -30.02 -11.91
C THR A 121 22.33 -29.55 -10.57
N CYS A 122 21.51 -29.60 -9.52
CA CYS A 122 21.97 -29.50 -8.14
C CYS A 122 21.89 -30.85 -7.43
N GLU A 123 22.47 -30.93 -6.24
CA GLU A 123 22.48 -32.17 -5.47
C GLU A 123 21.06 -32.56 -5.04
N THR A 124 20.72 -33.82 -5.27
CA THR A 124 19.45 -34.40 -4.82
C THR A 124 19.69 -35.32 -3.63
N LEU A 125 19.07 -34.97 -2.50
CA LEU A 125 19.22 -35.61 -1.20
C LEU A 125 18.01 -36.51 -0.91
N ALA A 126 18.27 -37.63 -0.25
CA ALA A 126 17.22 -38.40 0.40
C ALA A 126 16.88 -37.79 1.76
N CYS A 127 15.65 -37.97 2.23
CA CYS A 127 15.31 -37.67 3.62
C CYS A 127 16.18 -38.51 4.57
N GLY A 128 16.96 -37.84 5.42
CA GLY A 128 17.92 -38.49 6.33
C GLY A 128 19.21 -37.71 6.59
N ILE A 129 19.51 -36.68 5.78
CA ILE A 129 20.57 -35.72 6.09
C ILE A 129 20.26 -34.99 7.40
N SER A 130 21.25 -34.81 8.26
CA SER A 130 21.07 -34.06 9.52
C SER A 130 20.95 -32.56 9.24
N ALA A 131 20.23 -31.83 10.10
CA ALA A 131 20.12 -30.37 9.98
C ALA A 131 21.49 -29.67 10.06
N GLU A 132 22.42 -30.20 10.87
CA GLU A 132 23.78 -29.68 10.98
C GLU A 132 24.57 -29.88 9.67
N GLU A 133 24.53 -31.07 9.10
CA GLU A 133 25.21 -31.36 7.84
C GLU A 133 24.60 -30.54 6.69
N PHE A 134 23.27 -30.43 6.65
CA PHE A 134 22.58 -29.60 5.67
C PHE A 134 22.98 -28.13 5.81
N SER A 135 23.02 -27.62 7.05
CA SER A 135 23.43 -26.25 7.37
C SER A 135 24.85 -25.96 6.88
N GLN A 136 25.81 -26.83 7.19
CA GLN A 136 27.21 -26.65 6.79
C GLN A 136 27.40 -26.70 5.27
N ARG A 137 26.66 -27.57 4.57
CA ARG A 137 26.86 -27.81 3.14
C ARG A 137 26.07 -26.85 2.25
N PHE A 138 24.82 -26.57 2.60
CA PHE A 138 23.86 -25.91 1.71
C PHE A 138 23.46 -24.50 2.16
N VAL A 139 23.55 -24.21 3.46
CA VAL A 139 23.09 -22.94 4.04
C VAL A 139 24.24 -21.98 4.31
N ALA A 140 25.32 -22.47 4.91
CA ALA A 140 26.41 -21.64 5.40
C ALA A 140 27.13 -20.86 4.29
N GLY A 141 27.51 -19.62 4.61
CA GLY A 141 28.21 -18.73 3.69
C GLY A 141 27.35 -18.39 2.46
N PRO A 142 27.87 -18.56 1.22
CA PRO A 142 27.15 -18.22 0.00
C PRO A 142 25.98 -19.17 -0.34
N GLY A 143 25.86 -20.30 0.36
CA GLY A 143 24.84 -21.33 0.14
C GLY A 143 24.88 -22.02 -1.23
N ARG A 144 24.18 -23.14 -1.38
CA ARG A 144 23.96 -23.82 -2.67
C ARG A 144 22.58 -24.48 -2.76
N PRO A 145 21.89 -24.45 -3.92
CA PRO A 145 20.60 -25.09 -4.08
C PRO A 145 20.66 -26.61 -3.86
N ALA A 146 19.55 -27.17 -3.41
CA ALA A 146 19.38 -28.62 -3.27
C ALA A 146 17.93 -29.04 -3.48
N VAL A 147 17.73 -30.31 -3.83
CA VAL A 147 16.42 -30.96 -3.82
C VAL A 147 16.41 -32.05 -2.76
N ILE A 148 15.41 -32.06 -1.88
CA ILE A 148 15.22 -33.08 -0.86
C ILE A 148 13.98 -33.88 -1.20
N ARG A 149 14.14 -35.18 -1.48
CA ARG A 149 13.03 -36.04 -1.92
C ARG A 149 12.25 -36.62 -0.75
N GLY A 150 10.92 -36.54 -0.82
CA GLY A 150 10.00 -37.26 0.06
C GLY A 150 9.88 -36.67 1.47
N VAL A 151 10.07 -35.36 1.62
CA VAL A 151 9.94 -34.68 2.93
C VAL A 151 8.55 -34.91 3.55
N PRO A 152 7.43 -34.74 2.81
CA PRO A 152 6.09 -34.92 3.39
C PRO A 152 5.88 -36.32 3.97
N GLU A 153 6.31 -37.37 3.27
CA GLU A 153 6.16 -38.76 3.72
C GLU A 153 7.11 -39.08 4.88
N ALA A 154 8.37 -38.66 4.78
CA ALA A 154 9.39 -38.95 5.79
C ALA A 154 9.11 -38.24 7.12
N GLU A 155 8.55 -37.03 7.07
CA GLU A 155 8.15 -36.28 8.26
C GLU A 155 6.70 -36.52 8.67
N ALA A 156 5.92 -37.31 7.92
CA ALA A 156 4.51 -37.61 8.20
C ALA A 156 3.58 -36.38 8.16
N TRP A 157 3.77 -35.50 7.18
CA TRP A 157 2.86 -34.39 6.90
C TRP A 157 1.48 -34.92 6.48
N PRO A 158 0.37 -34.49 7.09
CA PRO A 158 -0.97 -34.85 6.60
C PRO A 158 -1.20 -34.46 5.14
N ALA A 159 -0.53 -33.40 4.66
CA ALA A 159 -0.57 -32.96 3.27
C ALA A 159 -0.09 -34.04 2.28
N ALA A 160 0.79 -34.97 2.69
CA ALA A 160 1.24 -36.10 1.85
C ALA A 160 0.07 -36.98 1.37
N VAL A 161 -1.04 -36.99 2.13
CA VAL A 161 -2.28 -37.69 1.75
C VAL A 161 -3.34 -36.71 1.28
N ARG A 162 -3.55 -35.62 2.03
CA ARG A 162 -4.65 -34.66 1.81
C ARG A 162 -4.46 -33.82 0.54
N TRP A 163 -3.21 -33.59 0.11
CA TRP A 163 -2.89 -32.70 -1.02
C TRP A 163 -2.24 -33.47 -2.19
N ARG A 164 -2.26 -34.81 -2.14
CA ARG A 164 -1.56 -35.70 -3.10
C ARG A 164 -2.04 -35.58 -4.55
N SER A 165 -3.22 -35.01 -4.76
CA SER A 165 -3.83 -34.77 -6.06
C SER A 165 -4.79 -33.58 -5.97
N GLN A 166 -5.09 -32.97 -7.12
CA GLN A 166 -6.09 -31.89 -7.22
C GLN A 166 -7.42 -32.28 -6.56
N SER A 167 -7.92 -33.49 -6.85
CA SER A 167 -9.18 -33.99 -6.28
C SER A 167 -9.13 -34.14 -4.76
N ALA A 168 -8.07 -34.74 -4.21
CA ALA A 168 -7.94 -34.91 -2.76
C ALA A 168 -7.86 -33.56 -2.03
N PHE A 169 -7.20 -32.58 -2.64
CA PHE A 169 -7.11 -31.23 -2.10
C PHE A 169 -8.47 -30.53 -2.12
N LEU A 170 -9.20 -30.59 -3.25
CA LEU A 170 -10.51 -29.97 -3.40
C LEU A 170 -11.61 -30.64 -2.58
N ASP A 171 -11.55 -31.95 -2.36
CA ASP A 171 -12.51 -32.68 -1.49
C ASP A 171 -12.57 -32.09 -0.08
N ARG A 172 -11.46 -31.48 0.38
CA ARG A 172 -11.34 -30.89 1.71
C ARG A 172 -11.39 -29.37 1.72
N TYR A 173 -10.78 -28.73 0.72
CA TYR A 173 -10.55 -27.28 0.69
C TYR A 173 -11.28 -26.58 -0.46
N GLY A 174 -12.09 -27.27 -1.26
CA GLY A 174 -12.70 -26.69 -2.47
C GLY A 174 -13.55 -25.44 -2.21
N ARG A 175 -14.24 -25.37 -1.08
CA ARG A 175 -15.05 -24.20 -0.69
C ARG A 175 -14.26 -23.11 0.03
N LEU A 176 -12.99 -23.34 0.33
CA LEU A 176 -12.17 -22.37 1.03
C LEU A 176 -11.95 -21.15 0.11
N PRO A 177 -12.29 -19.94 0.55
CA PRO A 177 -12.00 -18.74 -0.21
C PRO A 177 -10.49 -18.53 -0.24
N VAL A 178 -9.93 -18.23 -1.41
CA VAL A 178 -8.51 -17.92 -1.59
C VAL A 178 -8.33 -16.63 -2.36
N GLN A 179 -7.32 -15.86 -1.99
CA GLN A 179 -6.98 -14.62 -2.70
C GLN A 179 -6.43 -14.94 -4.10
N VAL A 180 -7.09 -14.43 -5.14
CA VAL A 180 -6.74 -14.65 -6.56
C VAL A 180 -5.99 -13.45 -7.15
N THR A 181 -6.41 -12.23 -6.81
CA THR A 181 -5.70 -11.01 -7.20
C THR A 181 -5.97 -9.89 -6.20
N GLU A 182 -5.22 -8.80 -6.33
CA GLU A 182 -5.41 -7.58 -5.56
C GLU A 182 -5.51 -6.41 -6.52
N MET A 183 -6.60 -5.66 -6.43
CA MET A 183 -6.74 -4.40 -7.16
C MET A 183 -6.10 -3.29 -6.32
N SER A 184 -5.22 -2.50 -6.94
CA SER A 184 -4.62 -1.34 -6.29
C SER A 184 -5.69 -0.48 -5.62
N ALA A 185 -5.38 0.05 -4.44
CA ALA A 185 -6.23 1.07 -3.83
C ALA A 185 -6.47 2.18 -4.86
N LEU A 186 -7.73 2.55 -5.07
CA LEU A 186 -8.15 3.55 -6.07
C LEU A 186 -7.46 4.92 -5.90
N HIS A 187 -6.70 5.13 -4.81
CA HIS A 187 -6.09 6.39 -4.43
C HIS A 187 -4.56 6.34 -4.29
N GLY A 188 -3.89 5.21 -4.61
CA GLY A 188 -2.43 5.06 -4.42
C GLY A 188 -1.96 5.02 -2.96
N LEU A 189 -2.81 5.47 -2.01
CA LEU A 189 -2.72 5.31 -0.57
C LEU A 189 -4.07 4.78 -0.07
N GLY A 190 -4.12 3.50 0.28
CA GLY A 190 -5.30 2.77 0.77
C GLY A 190 -5.02 1.27 0.81
N ARG A 191 -5.86 0.47 1.49
CA ARG A 191 -5.71 -0.99 1.44
C ARG A 191 -6.16 -1.47 0.05
N PRO A 192 -5.32 -2.22 -0.67
CA PRO A 192 -5.71 -2.78 -1.96
C PRO A 192 -6.88 -3.78 -1.78
N TYR A 193 -7.79 -3.82 -2.75
CA TYR A 193 -9.00 -4.65 -2.70
C TYR A 193 -8.67 -6.07 -3.12
N ARG A 194 -8.95 -7.04 -2.24
CA ARG A 194 -8.66 -8.47 -2.49
C ARG A 194 -9.82 -9.10 -3.23
N VAL A 195 -9.52 -9.70 -4.38
CA VAL A 195 -10.48 -10.54 -5.09
C VAL A 195 -10.26 -11.98 -4.64
N GLU A 196 -11.29 -12.58 -4.06
CA GLU A 196 -11.26 -13.94 -3.54
C GLU A 196 -12.22 -14.85 -4.32
N LEU A 197 -11.83 -16.10 -4.53
CA LEU A 197 -12.69 -17.16 -5.08
C LEU A 197 -12.63 -18.40 -4.19
N PRO A 198 -13.72 -19.19 -4.09
CA PRO A 198 -13.61 -20.57 -3.66
C PRO A 198 -12.56 -21.33 -4.50
N LEU A 199 -11.78 -22.19 -3.86
CA LEU A 199 -10.73 -22.97 -4.54
C LEU A 199 -11.24 -23.81 -5.71
N ASP A 200 -12.45 -24.37 -5.63
CA ASP A 200 -13.05 -25.14 -6.72
C ASP A 200 -13.37 -24.26 -7.94
N GLU A 201 -13.87 -23.04 -7.73
CA GLU A 201 -14.07 -22.04 -8.78
C GLU A 201 -12.75 -21.57 -9.38
N TYR A 202 -11.71 -21.35 -8.56
CA TYR A 202 -10.38 -21.02 -9.07
C TYR A 202 -9.82 -22.14 -9.95
N VAL A 203 -9.97 -23.41 -9.54
CA VAL A 203 -9.51 -24.55 -10.34
C VAL A 203 -10.30 -24.66 -11.65
N ALA A 204 -11.61 -24.41 -11.64
CA ALA A 204 -12.40 -24.34 -12.86
C ALA A 204 -11.89 -23.23 -13.81
N TYR A 205 -11.61 -22.03 -13.27
CA TYR A 205 -10.96 -20.94 -14.01
C TYR A 205 -9.58 -21.35 -14.56
N ALA A 206 -8.75 -22.01 -13.74
CA ALA A 206 -7.42 -22.46 -14.14
C ALA A 206 -7.47 -23.46 -15.31
N GLY A 207 -8.51 -24.30 -15.36
CA GLY A 207 -8.77 -25.26 -16.44
C GLY A 207 -9.32 -24.64 -17.73
N SER A 208 -10.05 -23.52 -17.65
CA SER A 208 -10.74 -22.94 -18.82
C SER A 208 -10.15 -21.63 -19.35
N ASN A 209 -9.22 -20.98 -18.62
CA ASN A 209 -8.71 -19.67 -19.04
C ASN A 209 -7.81 -19.76 -20.29
N GLU A 210 -7.96 -18.76 -21.17
CA GLU A 210 -7.24 -18.65 -22.44
C GLU A 210 -6.22 -17.50 -22.45
N VAL A 211 -5.89 -16.93 -21.29
CA VAL A 211 -4.98 -15.78 -21.19
C VAL A 211 -3.52 -16.19 -21.08
N ASP A 212 -2.63 -15.37 -21.62
CA ASP A 212 -1.18 -15.57 -21.53
C ASP A 212 -0.65 -15.36 -20.09
N TRP A 213 -1.32 -14.49 -19.30
CA TRP A 213 -1.00 -14.22 -17.89
C TRP A 213 -2.14 -14.56 -16.91
N PRO A 214 -2.36 -15.86 -16.63
CA PRO A 214 -3.42 -16.27 -15.72
C PRO A 214 -3.17 -15.84 -14.28
N TYR A 215 -4.25 -15.68 -13.51
CA TYR A 215 -4.16 -15.45 -12.08
C TYR A 215 -3.53 -16.64 -11.34
N TYR A 216 -2.71 -16.34 -10.34
CA TYR A 216 -1.97 -17.32 -9.56
C TYR A 216 -2.27 -17.14 -8.06
N VAL A 217 -2.82 -18.17 -7.42
CA VAL A 217 -3.17 -18.12 -6.00
C VAL A 217 -1.91 -18.22 -5.13
N TRP A 218 -1.71 -17.19 -4.33
CA TRP A 218 -0.67 -17.07 -3.29
C TRP A 218 -1.33 -16.85 -1.94
N GLU A 219 -1.91 -17.91 -1.37
CA GLU A 219 -2.58 -17.78 -0.07
C GLU A 219 -1.54 -17.58 1.03
N ARG A 220 -1.67 -16.46 1.74
CA ARG A 220 -0.76 -16.02 2.80
C ARG A 220 -1.50 -15.62 4.08
N ASN A 221 -2.82 -15.50 4.03
CA ASN A 221 -3.67 -15.13 5.15
C ASN A 221 -4.28 -16.38 5.80
N PHE A 222 -3.72 -16.81 6.93
CA PHE A 222 -4.15 -18.04 7.62
C PHE A 222 -5.09 -17.77 8.81
N VAL A 223 -6.03 -16.83 8.64
CA VAL A 223 -7.08 -16.49 9.60
C VAL A 223 -8.39 -17.21 9.24
N GLY A 224 -9.23 -17.49 10.24
CA GLY A 224 -10.52 -18.16 10.05
C GLY A 224 -10.37 -19.57 9.46
N GLU A 225 -11.21 -19.91 8.48
CA GLU A 225 -11.21 -21.25 7.87
C GLU A 225 -9.88 -21.61 7.19
N ARG A 226 -9.12 -20.62 6.72
CA ARG A 226 -7.82 -20.81 6.03
C ARG A 226 -6.74 -21.35 6.97
N ARG A 227 -6.91 -21.17 8.29
CA ARG A 227 -6.02 -21.73 9.30
C ARG A 227 -5.85 -23.25 9.16
N ARG A 228 -6.88 -23.95 8.68
CA ARG A 228 -6.89 -25.41 8.50
C ARG A 228 -5.83 -25.90 7.51
N LEU A 229 -5.35 -25.04 6.59
CA LEU A 229 -4.24 -25.37 5.70
C LEU A 229 -2.93 -25.61 6.48
N LEU A 230 -2.74 -24.90 7.60
CA LEU A 230 -1.54 -25.02 8.43
C LEU A 230 -1.51 -26.29 9.29
N ASP A 231 -2.63 -27.01 9.40
CA ASP A 231 -2.69 -28.29 10.10
C ASP A 231 -2.06 -29.43 9.26
N ASP A 232 -1.79 -29.17 7.97
CA ASP A 232 -1.39 -30.21 7.02
C ASP A 232 0.12 -30.27 6.76
N PHE A 233 0.90 -29.24 7.13
CA PHE A 233 2.33 -29.19 6.87
C PHE A 233 3.08 -28.30 7.89
N TRP A 234 4.41 -28.38 7.91
CA TRP A 234 5.28 -27.54 8.74
C TRP A 234 6.63 -27.30 8.05
N ALA A 235 7.60 -26.67 8.72
CA ALA A 235 8.93 -26.45 8.13
C ALA A 235 9.75 -27.76 8.10
N PRO A 236 10.36 -28.12 6.95
CA PRO A 236 11.24 -29.29 6.84
C PRO A 236 12.31 -29.28 7.95
N GLY A 237 12.59 -30.44 8.54
CA GLY A 237 13.46 -30.58 9.71
C GLY A 237 14.86 -29.98 9.51
N VAL A 238 15.38 -30.00 8.28
CA VAL A 238 16.70 -29.47 7.92
C VAL A 238 16.80 -27.93 7.93
N VAL A 239 15.67 -27.23 7.87
CA VAL A 239 15.57 -25.76 7.86
C VAL A 239 14.53 -25.26 8.88
N ARG A 240 14.29 -26.06 9.93
CA ARG A 240 13.30 -25.75 10.96
C ARG A 240 13.75 -24.67 11.94
N ASP A 241 15.06 -24.53 12.14
CA ASP A 241 15.63 -23.40 12.88
C ASP A 241 15.63 -22.16 11.99
N ASP A 242 14.56 -21.38 12.09
CA ASP A 242 14.30 -20.18 11.30
C ASP A 242 14.31 -18.94 12.20
N LEU A 243 15.26 -18.04 12.00
CA LEU A 243 15.37 -16.81 12.77
C LEU A 243 14.19 -15.85 12.56
N TYR A 244 13.41 -16.01 11.48
CA TYR A 244 12.16 -15.28 11.26
C TYR A 244 10.96 -15.84 12.03
N ASP A 245 11.15 -16.90 12.83
CA ASP A 245 10.06 -17.60 13.49
C ASP A 245 10.45 -18.22 14.83
N THR A 246 11.19 -17.45 15.61
CA THR A 246 11.73 -17.91 16.90
C THR A 246 10.78 -17.67 18.07
N THR A 247 10.01 -16.57 18.04
CA THR A 247 9.18 -16.12 19.17
C THR A 247 7.93 -15.36 18.70
N PRO A 248 6.90 -15.25 19.54
CA PRO A 248 5.76 -14.35 19.29
C PRO A 248 6.21 -12.91 19.00
N ASP A 249 7.20 -12.38 19.71
CA ASP A 249 7.76 -11.04 19.48
C ASP A 249 8.31 -10.88 18.04
N ILE A 250 9.04 -11.88 17.54
CA ILE A 250 9.53 -11.87 16.16
C ILE A 250 8.39 -12.02 15.16
N ARG A 251 7.33 -12.78 15.48
CA ARG A 251 6.13 -12.92 14.63
C ARG A 251 5.27 -11.66 14.60
N GLU A 252 5.32 -10.82 15.63
CA GLU A 252 4.69 -9.50 15.62
C GLU A 252 5.39 -8.58 14.60
N PHE A 253 6.71 -8.71 14.50
CA PHE A 253 7.53 -7.90 13.61
C PHE A 253 7.65 -8.45 12.18
N LEU A 254 7.62 -9.77 12.02
CA LEU A 254 7.58 -10.50 10.74
C LEU A 254 6.44 -11.53 10.81
N PRO A 255 5.19 -11.12 10.55
CA PRO A 255 4.05 -12.03 10.56
C PRO A 255 4.21 -13.15 9.53
N LEU A 256 3.67 -14.34 9.81
CA LEU A 256 3.68 -15.48 8.87
C LEU A 256 3.15 -15.11 7.49
N THR A 257 2.22 -14.16 7.42
CA THR A 257 1.65 -13.63 6.18
C THR A 257 2.68 -12.99 5.24
N CYS A 258 3.91 -12.71 5.72
CA CYS A 258 4.98 -12.13 4.94
C CYS A 258 5.93 -13.15 4.30
N HIS A 259 5.94 -14.40 4.76
CA HIS A 259 6.97 -15.36 4.38
C HIS A 259 6.50 -16.81 4.33
N LEU A 260 5.23 -17.11 4.58
CA LEU A 260 4.65 -18.43 4.41
C LEU A 260 3.49 -18.39 3.40
N PHE A 261 3.50 -19.31 2.44
CA PHE A 261 2.54 -19.32 1.34
C PHE A 261 2.06 -20.74 0.99
N VAL A 262 0.77 -20.85 0.66
CA VAL A 262 0.20 -22.00 -0.08
C VAL A 262 -0.05 -21.55 -1.51
N LEU A 263 0.56 -22.25 -2.46
CA LEU A 263 0.55 -21.91 -3.87
C LEU A 263 -0.33 -22.87 -4.65
N VAL A 264 -1.34 -22.35 -5.34
CA VAL A 264 -2.19 -23.13 -6.26
C VAL A 264 -2.11 -22.48 -7.62
N GLY A 265 -1.47 -23.17 -8.58
CA GLY A 265 -1.10 -22.56 -9.85
C GLY A 265 -1.44 -23.40 -11.07
N GLY A 266 -2.20 -22.82 -12.00
CA GLY A 266 -2.55 -23.42 -13.29
C GLY A 266 -1.45 -23.31 -14.35
N ARG A 267 -1.75 -23.75 -15.58
CA ARG A 267 -0.83 -23.63 -16.72
C ARG A 267 -0.38 -22.19 -16.92
N ARG A 268 0.86 -21.99 -17.38
CA ARG A 268 1.48 -20.65 -17.65
C ARG A 268 1.72 -19.77 -16.42
N THR A 269 1.16 -20.10 -15.25
CA THR A 269 1.47 -19.40 -14.00
C THR A 269 2.85 -19.81 -13.48
N GLY A 270 3.43 -18.97 -12.61
CA GLY A 270 4.77 -19.17 -12.07
C GLY A 270 5.32 -17.88 -11.49
N SER A 271 6.64 -17.78 -11.43
CA SER A 271 7.36 -16.57 -11.02
C SER A 271 8.38 -16.17 -12.08
N ASN A 272 8.48 -14.87 -12.34
CA ASN A 272 9.57 -14.31 -13.14
C ASN A 272 10.93 -14.55 -12.47
N MET A 273 12.03 -14.37 -13.21
CA MET A 273 13.38 -14.46 -12.68
C MET A 273 13.63 -13.36 -11.64
N HIS A 274 13.83 -13.73 -10.38
CA HIS A 274 13.93 -12.80 -9.24
C HIS A 274 14.83 -13.36 -8.13
N THR A 275 15.10 -12.55 -7.11
CA THR A 275 15.70 -13.00 -5.84
C THR A 275 14.69 -12.79 -4.71
N ASP A 276 14.72 -13.66 -3.70
CA ASP A 276 13.79 -13.56 -2.57
C ASP A 276 14.00 -12.26 -1.76
N PRO A 277 12.92 -11.62 -1.29
CA PRO A 277 12.99 -10.41 -0.50
C PRO A 277 13.57 -10.67 0.90
N LYS A 278 13.91 -9.58 1.61
CA LYS A 278 14.41 -9.61 3.00
C LYS A 278 15.63 -10.54 3.16
N TRP A 279 16.46 -10.67 2.13
CA TRP A 279 17.70 -11.44 2.14
C TRP A 279 17.53 -12.89 2.64
N SER A 280 16.36 -13.46 2.37
CA SER A 280 15.96 -14.77 2.88
C SER A 280 16.43 -15.91 1.98
N SER A 281 16.61 -17.09 2.57
CA SER A 281 16.56 -18.35 1.81
C SER A 281 15.10 -18.78 1.69
N ALA A 282 14.79 -19.78 0.87
CA ALA A 282 13.46 -20.33 0.78
C ALA A 282 13.48 -21.86 0.67
N TRP A 283 12.39 -22.50 1.08
CA TRP A 283 12.09 -23.87 0.69
C TRP A 283 10.71 -23.93 0.06
N ASN A 284 10.55 -24.78 -0.96
CA ASN A 284 9.29 -25.02 -1.64
C ASN A 284 9.04 -26.53 -1.74
N THR A 285 7.94 -27.01 -1.16
CA THR A 285 7.53 -28.42 -1.20
C THR A 285 6.31 -28.58 -2.10
N LEU A 286 6.47 -29.33 -3.19
CA LEU A 286 5.41 -29.60 -4.16
C LEU A 286 4.65 -30.88 -3.79
N LEU A 287 3.32 -30.84 -3.77
CA LEU A 287 2.48 -31.98 -3.39
C LEU A 287 1.58 -32.50 -4.53
N CYS A 288 1.27 -31.67 -5.51
CA CYS A 288 0.45 -32.01 -6.68
C CYS A 288 1.00 -31.31 -7.94
N GLY A 289 0.98 -32.02 -9.06
CA GLY A 289 1.50 -31.56 -10.35
C GLY A 289 3.04 -31.58 -10.46
N CYS A 290 3.59 -30.72 -11.31
CA CYS A 290 5.02 -30.55 -11.53
C CYS A 290 5.38 -29.06 -11.54
N LYS A 291 6.58 -28.70 -11.07
CA LYS A 291 7.13 -27.34 -11.23
C LYS A 291 8.50 -27.41 -11.86
N ARG A 292 8.80 -26.52 -12.81
CA ARG A 292 10.16 -26.33 -13.31
C ARG A 292 10.78 -25.10 -12.69
N TRP A 293 12.02 -25.22 -12.24
CA TRP A 293 12.81 -24.13 -11.68
C TRP A 293 14.06 -23.94 -12.49
N VAL A 294 14.44 -22.68 -12.69
CA VAL A 294 15.79 -22.33 -13.14
C VAL A 294 16.37 -21.35 -12.14
N LEU A 295 17.58 -21.65 -11.65
CA LEU A 295 18.28 -20.83 -10.68
C LEU A 295 19.66 -20.42 -11.19
N PHE A 296 20.14 -19.25 -10.77
CA PHE A 296 21.51 -18.78 -11.03
C PHE A 296 22.18 -18.26 -9.75
N PRO A 297 23.51 -18.36 -9.65
CA PRO A 297 24.26 -17.72 -8.59
C PRO A 297 23.94 -16.22 -8.52
N ARG A 298 23.86 -15.67 -7.30
CA ARG A 298 23.51 -14.26 -7.05
C ARG A 298 24.32 -13.23 -7.84
N ASP A 299 25.58 -13.54 -8.15
CA ASP A 299 26.54 -12.63 -8.77
C ASP A 299 26.41 -12.65 -10.31
N THR A 300 25.48 -13.46 -10.85
CA THR A 300 25.17 -13.51 -12.27
C THR A 300 24.46 -12.22 -12.71
N PRO A 301 24.95 -11.52 -13.76
CA PRO A 301 24.32 -10.29 -14.23
C PRO A 301 22.88 -10.51 -14.70
N ALA A 302 21.95 -9.68 -14.23
CA ALA A 302 20.52 -9.77 -14.53
C ALA A 302 20.22 -9.82 -16.05
N ALA A 303 20.94 -9.01 -16.84
CA ALA A 303 20.77 -8.96 -18.29
C ALA A 303 21.11 -10.28 -18.99
N ASP A 304 22.07 -11.04 -18.48
CA ASP A 304 22.52 -12.29 -19.10
C ASP A 304 21.50 -13.41 -18.94
N ILE A 305 20.68 -13.33 -17.90
CA ILE A 305 19.67 -14.32 -17.52
C ILE A 305 18.23 -13.86 -17.82
N GLY A 306 18.05 -12.71 -18.47
CA GLY A 306 16.72 -12.17 -18.77
C GLY A 306 15.92 -11.81 -17.53
N ALA A 307 16.59 -11.46 -16.43
CA ALA A 307 15.92 -10.91 -15.25
C ALA A 307 15.53 -9.45 -15.52
N PHE A 308 14.35 -9.06 -15.03
CA PHE A 308 13.88 -7.68 -15.14
C PHE A 308 14.71 -6.76 -14.24
N ALA A 309 14.95 -5.53 -14.70
CA ALA A 309 15.68 -4.52 -13.92
C ALA A 309 14.85 -3.91 -12.78
N GLY A 310 13.53 -4.14 -12.76
CA GLY A 310 12.57 -3.66 -11.75
C GLY A 310 12.01 -4.77 -10.86
N ASP A 311 10.86 -4.54 -10.23
CA ASP A 311 10.20 -5.56 -9.40
C ASP A 311 9.60 -6.63 -10.32
N ALA A 312 10.22 -7.81 -10.37
CA ALA A 312 9.81 -8.90 -11.26
C ALA A 312 8.33 -9.34 -11.04
N TYR A 313 7.76 -9.07 -9.86
CA TYR A 313 6.36 -9.38 -9.54
C TYR A 313 5.38 -8.35 -10.07
N LYS A 314 5.81 -7.09 -10.22
CA LYS A 314 4.94 -5.97 -10.69
C LYS A 314 5.19 -5.61 -12.15
N ASP A 315 6.46 -5.63 -12.56
CA ASP A 315 6.94 -5.10 -13.83
C ASP A 315 7.32 -6.21 -14.83
N GLY A 316 7.42 -7.46 -14.36
CA GLY A 316 7.97 -8.58 -15.15
C GLY A 316 7.04 -9.18 -16.20
N GLY A 317 5.79 -8.72 -16.29
CA GLY A 317 4.81 -9.28 -17.23
C GLY A 317 4.56 -10.79 -17.03
N PRO A 318 4.04 -11.51 -18.05
CA PRO A 318 3.66 -12.91 -17.93
C PRO A 318 4.87 -13.83 -17.68
N PRO A 319 4.92 -14.61 -16.58
CA PRO A 319 6.05 -15.49 -16.26
C PRO A 319 6.41 -16.48 -17.37
N ALA A 320 5.40 -16.99 -18.10
CA ALA A 320 5.59 -17.89 -19.22
C ALA A 320 6.46 -17.32 -20.35
N TYR A 321 6.57 -16.00 -20.48
CA TYR A 321 7.35 -15.38 -21.56
C TYR A 321 8.84 -15.64 -21.38
N TRP A 322 9.35 -15.60 -20.15
CA TRP A 322 10.76 -15.88 -19.87
C TRP A 322 11.16 -17.29 -20.32
N TRP A 323 10.25 -18.26 -20.13
CA TRP A 323 10.42 -19.66 -20.56
C TRP A 323 10.39 -19.84 -22.08
N VAL A 324 9.76 -18.94 -22.82
CA VAL A 324 9.77 -18.96 -24.28
C VAL A 324 10.98 -18.19 -24.84
N ASP A 325 11.33 -17.06 -24.22
CA ASP A 325 12.32 -16.11 -24.76
C ASP A 325 13.76 -16.40 -24.34
N HIS A 326 13.95 -16.81 -23.09
CA HIS A 326 15.27 -16.88 -22.49
C HIS A 326 15.69 -18.32 -22.23
N TYR A 327 14.76 -19.15 -21.74
CA TYR A 327 15.07 -20.53 -21.37
C TYR A 327 15.69 -21.37 -22.50
N PRO A 328 15.25 -21.33 -23.78
CA PRO A 328 15.88 -22.15 -24.83
C PRO A 328 17.37 -21.84 -25.04
N ARG A 329 17.74 -20.55 -25.02
CA ARG A 329 19.13 -20.11 -25.09
C ARG A 329 19.88 -20.51 -23.83
N LEU A 330 19.32 -20.22 -22.65
CA LEU A 330 19.96 -20.49 -21.35
C LEU A 330 20.11 -21.98 -21.09
N ARG A 331 19.22 -22.84 -21.57
CA ARG A 331 19.41 -24.28 -21.51
C ARG A 331 20.65 -24.71 -22.30
N ALA A 332 20.90 -24.10 -23.46
CA ALA A 332 22.06 -24.44 -24.29
C ALA A 332 23.40 -23.94 -23.74
N GLN A 333 23.43 -22.79 -23.06
CA GLN A 333 24.69 -22.12 -22.66
C GLN A 333 24.80 -21.75 -21.17
N GLY A 334 23.75 -21.93 -20.39
CA GLY A 334 23.64 -21.46 -19.01
C GLY A 334 24.54 -22.21 -18.02
N ALA A 335 25.10 -23.34 -18.41
CA ALA A 335 26.09 -24.05 -17.58
C ALA A 335 27.31 -23.16 -17.28
N GLU A 336 27.71 -22.32 -18.24
CA GLU A 336 28.80 -21.34 -18.06
C GLU A 336 28.47 -20.24 -17.05
N LEU A 337 27.18 -19.99 -16.82
CA LEU A 337 26.66 -19.02 -15.85
C LEU A 337 26.31 -19.67 -14.49
N GLY A 338 26.62 -20.96 -14.31
CA GLY A 338 26.26 -21.72 -13.11
C GLY A 338 24.77 -22.04 -12.98
N MET A 339 24.03 -22.11 -14.10
CA MET A 339 22.60 -22.39 -14.10
C MET A 339 22.27 -23.75 -13.45
N VAL A 340 21.25 -23.75 -12.60
CA VAL A 340 20.63 -24.97 -12.05
C VAL A 340 19.20 -25.08 -12.59
N ASP A 341 18.89 -26.14 -13.33
CA ASP A 341 17.58 -26.50 -13.85
C ASP A 341 17.01 -27.66 -13.03
N ILE A 342 15.82 -27.48 -12.46
CA ILE A 342 15.17 -28.46 -11.58
C ILE A 342 13.78 -28.77 -12.12
N LEU A 343 13.52 -30.04 -12.36
CA LEU A 343 12.17 -30.55 -12.57
C LEU A 343 11.66 -31.14 -11.25
N GLN A 344 10.92 -30.33 -10.49
CA GLN A 344 10.38 -30.68 -9.18
C GLN A 344 9.15 -31.58 -9.34
N ARG A 345 9.15 -32.71 -8.62
CA ARG A 345 8.06 -33.69 -8.60
C ARG A 345 7.32 -33.68 -7.25
N PRO A 346 6.11 -34.26 -7.16
CA PRO A 346 5.41 -34.40 -5.90
C PRO A 346 6.27 -35.07 -4.83
N GLY A 347 6.30 -34.49 -3.63
CA GLY A 347 7.14 -34.89 -2.50
C GLY A 347 8.52 -34.23 -2.46
N ASP A 348 8.98 -33.61 -3.56
CA ASP A 348 10.26 -32.91 -3.61
C ASP A 348 10.18 -31.55 -2.92
N THR A 349 11.17 -31.26 -2.08
CA THR A 349 11.41 -29.95 -1.48
C THR A 349 12.64 -29.31 -2.09
N VAL A 350 12.46 -28.20 -2.81
CA VAL A 350 13.56 -27.39 -3.35
C VAL A 350 14.01 -26.42 -2.27
N PHE A 351 15.31 -26.37 -1.98
CA PHE A 351 15.93 -25.35 -1.14
C PHE A 351 16.65 -24.32 -2.03
N ILE A 352 16.33 -23.04 -1.82
CA ILE A 352 16.87 -21.89 -2.52
C ILE A 352 17.69 -21.07 -1.51
N PRO A 353 19.02 -20.97 -1.65
CA PRO A 353 19.82 -20.17 -0.73
C PRO A 353 19.63 -18.68 -0.96
N ALA A 354 19.86 -17.90 0.09
CA ALA A 354 19.71 -16.45 0.06
C ALA A 354 20.48 -15.78 -1.10
N GLY A 355 19.75 -14.96 -1.86
CA GLY A 355 20.26 -14.18 -2.98
C GLY A 355 20.36 -14.92 -4.31
N TRP A 356 20.03 -16.22 -4.40
CA TRP A 356 20.00 -16.91 -5.68
C TRP A 356 18.86 -16.41 -6.56
N TRP A 357 19.19 -16.10 -7.82
CA TRP A 357 18.20 -15.80 -8.85
C TRP A 357 17.40 -17.06 -9.14
N HIS A 358 16.08 -16.95 -9.26
CA HIS A 358 15.25 -18.08 -9.63
C HIS A 358 13.95 -17.68 -10.34
N ALA A 359 13.51 -18.53 -11.28
CA ALA A 359 12.21 -18.46 -11.95
C ALA A 359 11.50 -19.81 -11.84
N THR A 360 10.16 -19.78 -11.82
CA THR A 360 9.34 -20.99 -11.71
C THR A 360 8.25 -21.04 -12.77
N LEU A 361 7.93 -22.25 -13.23
CA LEU A 361 6.78 -22.52 -14.09
C LEU A 361 5.95 -23.66 -13.52
N ASN A 362 4.65 -23.43 -13.41
CA ASN A 362 3.69 -24.44 -12.96
C ASN A 362 3.26 -25.30 -14.14
N LEU A 363 3.41 -26.60 -13.98
CA LEU A 363 3.17 -27.63 -14.99
C LEU A 363 2.22 -28.68 -14.38
N PRO A 364 0.90 -28.44 -14.38
CA PRO A 364 -0.08 -29.43 -13.92
C PRO A 364 0.13 -30.78 -14.62
N SER A 365 -0.03 -31.88 -13.86
CA SER A 365 0.11 -33.22 -14.43
C SER A 365 -1.05 -33.57 -15.38
N PRO A 366 -0.90 -34.56 -16.28
CA PRO A 366 -2.00 -34.99 -17.12
C PRO A 366 -3.24 -35.37 -16.29
N GLY A 367 -4.38 -34.73 -16.58
CA GLY A 367 -5.62 -34.90 -15.82
C GLY A 367 -5.80 -33.96 -14.63
N GLU A 368 -4.85 -33.05 -14.39
CA GLU A 368 -4.94 -31.96 -13.42
C GLU A 368 -4.85 -30.60 -14.14
N ASP A 369 -5.49 -29.59 -13.55
CA ASP A 369 -5.53 -28.20 -14.01
C ASP A 369 -4.59 -27.30 -13.22
N VAL A 370 -4.23 -27.72 -11.99
CA VAL A 370 -3.36 -26.95 -11.09
C VAL A 370 -2.22 -27.78 -10.49
N THR A 371 -1.20 -27.07 -10.03
CA THR A 371 -0.18 -27.56 -9.10
C THR A 371 -0.51 -27.07 -7.70
N VAL A 372 -0.18 -27.84 -6.66
CA VAL A 372 -0.35 -27.42 -5.25
C VAL A 372 0.98 -27.58 -4.51
N ALA A 373 1.44 -26.50 -3.89
CA ALA A 373 2.68 -26.47 -3.11
C ALA A 373 2.54 -25.61 -1.85
N CYS A 374 3.41 -25.85 -0.88
CA CYS A 374 3.64 -24.92 0.22
C CYS A 374 5.09 -24.45 0.18
N THR A 375 5.30 -23.19 0.52
CA THR A 375 6.63 -22.57 0.43
C THR A 375 6.81 -21.57 1.54
N ARG A 376 8.06 -21.38 1.95
CA ARG A 376 8.38 -20.42 2.99
C ARG A 376 9.76 -19.81 2.81
N ASN A 377 9.83 -18.50 3.02
CA ASN A 377 11.08 -17.77 3.16
C ASN A 377 11.57 -17.92 4.61
N VAL A 378 12.83 -18.28 4.77
CA VAL A 378 13.46 -18.61 6.06
C VAL A 378 14.80 -17.91 6.18
N LEU A 379 15.22 -17.63 7.41
CA LEU A 379 16.56 -17.16 7.73
C LEU A 379 17.25 -18.13 8.68
N PRO A 380 17.86 -19.21 8.16
CA PRO A 380 18.61 -20.13 8.99
C PRO A 380 19.81 -19.42 9.65
N PRO A 381 20.16 -19.72 10.92
CA PRO A 381 21.25 -19.03 11.62
C PRO A 381 22.59 -19.02 10.88
N ALA A 382 22.95 -20.14 10.22
CA ALA A 382 24.20 -20.25 9.47
C ALA A 382 24.30 -19.32 8.25
N SER A 383 23.19 -18.78 7.77
CA SER A 383 23.16 -17.77 6.69
C SER A 383 23.31 -16.34 7.21
N LEU A 384 23.10 -16.10 8.52
CA LEU A 384 23.03 -14.75 9.08
C LEU A 384 24.32 -13.97 8.92
N ALA A 385 25.49 -14.59 9.18
CA ALA A 385 26.77 -13.92 9.01
C ALA A 385 27.00 -13.39 7.57
N TYR A 386 26.40 -14.07 6.59
CA TYR A 386 26.46 -13.70 5.18
C TYR A 386 25.42 -12.65 4.78
N VAL A 387 24.22 -12.75 5.37
CA VAL A 387 23.07 -11.89 5.08
C VAL A 387 23.15 -10.56 5.82
N LEU A 388 23.60 -10.56 7.07
CA LEU A 388 23.57 -9.41 7.97
C LEU A 388 24.28 -8.16 7.44
N PRO A 389 25.45 -8.23 6.76
CA PRO A 389 26.05 -7.05 6.15
C PRO A 389 25.15 -6.38 5.10
N ARG A 390 24.42 -7.18 4.30
CA ARG A 390 23.49 -6.67 3.29
C ARG A 390 22.22 -6.13 3.94
N MET A 391 21.70 -6.85 4.93
CA MET A 391 20.60 -6.38 5.78
C MET A 391 20.94 -5.02 6.42
N ARG A 392 22.14 -4.86 6.98
CA ARG A 392 22.61 -3.59 7.55
C ARG A 392 22.77 -2.48 6.50
N ALA A 393 23.25 -2.81 5.31
CA ALA A 393 23.44 -1.85 4.23
C ALA A 393 22.12 -1.34 3.67
N ALA A 394 21.12 -2.21 3.59
CA ALA A 394 19.82 -1.88 3.00
C ALA A 394 18.81 -1.35 4.04
N ASP A 395 18.76 -1.90 5.25
CA ASP A 395 17.93 -1.38 6.35
C ASP A 395 18.67 -1.46 7.71
N PRO A 396 19.45 -0.41 8.07
CA PRO A 396 20.18 -0.36 9.32
C PRO A 396 19.28 -0.39 10.57
N GLY A 397 18.04 0.09 10.47
CA GLY A 397 17.09 0.18 11.58
C GLY A 397 16.50 -1.18 11.92
N PHE A 398 16.00 -1.87 10.89
CA PHE A 398 15.59 -3.28 10.98
C PHE A 398 16.74 -4.14 11.48
N ALA A 399 17.94 -4.02 10.88
CA ALA A 399 19.08 -4.85 11.25
C ALA A 399 19.45 -4.72 12.73
N ARG A 400 19.45 -3.49 13.27
CA ARG A 400 19.68 -3.26 14.70
C ARG A 400 18.60 -3.91 15.56
N THR A 401 17.33 -3.59 15.30
CA THR A 401 16.20 -4.07 16.09
C THR A 401 16.15 -5.60 16.09
N PHE A 402 16.37 -6.21 14.93
CA PHE A 402 16.40 -7.65 14.75
C PHE A 402 17.56 -8.29 15.53
N VAL A 403 18.77 -7.76 15.42
CA VAL A 403 19.95 -8.26 16.16
C VAL A 403 19.78 -8.10 17.68
N GLU A 404 19.28 -6.97 18.15
CA GLU A 404 19.02 -6.73 19.58
C GLU A 404 17.95 -7.70 20.11
N THR A 405 16.91 -7.94 19.33
CA THR A 405 15.85 -8.91 19.68
C THR A 405 16.40 -10.32 19.75
N LEU A 406 17.24 -10.73 18.78
CA LEU A 406 17.92 -12.03 18.82
C LEU A 406 18.81 -12.16 20.06
N ARG A 407 19.63 -11.16 20.40
CA ARG A 407 20.45 -11.18 21.63
C ARG A 407 19.61 -11.30 22.90
N ARG A 408 18.43 -10.69 22.93
CA ARG A 408 17.51 -10.74 24.07
C ARG A 408 16.83 -12.10 24.20
N LEU A 409 16.42 -12.70 23.09
CA LEU A 409 15.49 -13.83 23.07
C LEU A 409 16.15 -15.19 22.79
N ARG A 410 17.33 -15.24 22.17
CA ARG A 410 18.09 -16.47 21.87
C ARG A 410 19.32 -16.55 22.78
N ALA A 411 19.39 -17.58 23.61
CA ALA A 411 20.52 -17.79 24.52
C ALA A 411 21.85 -18.07 23.78
N ASP A 412 21.77 -18.67 22.60
CA ASP A 412 22.88 -19.00 21.72
C ASP A 412 23.14 -17.94 20.64
N ALA A 413 22.50 -16.76 20.72
CA ALA A 413 22.78 -15.63 19.84
C ALA A 413 24.27 -15.26 19.70
N PRO A 414 25.11 -15.36 20.75
CA PRO A 414 26.56 -15.12 20.61
C PRO A 414 27.28 -16.10 19.68
N GLU A 415 26.72 -17.27 19.39
CA GLU A 415 27.35 -18.29 18.53
C GLU A 415 27.27 -17.95 17.03
N PHE A 416 26.28 -17.15 16.63
CA PHE A 416 26.01 -16.84 15.20
C PHE A 416 25.93 -15.34 14.88
N LEU A 417 25.94 -14.45 15.88
CA LEU A 417 26.04 -13.00 15.67
C LEU A 417 27.51 -12.53 15.70
N PRO A 418 27.91 -11.61 14.80
CA PRO A 418 29.21 -10.96 14.88
C PRO A 418 29.31 -10.00 16.08
N GLU A 419 30.53 -9.79 16.60
CA GLU A 419 30.85 -8.76 17.61
C GLU A 419 30.61 -7.35 17.02
N ASP A 420 29.98 -6.43 17.78
CA ASP A 420 29.60 -5.09 17.28
C ASP A 420 30.62 -3.98 17.59
N GLU A 421 30.73 -3.03 16.66
CA GLU A 421 31.37 -1.71 16.84
C GLU A 421 30.51 -0.77 17.70
N ALA A 422 31.19 0.11 18.45
CA ALA A 422 30.70 0.83 19.61
C ALA A 422 29.52 1.82 19.38
N ARG A 423 28.65 1.89 20.41
CA ARG A 423 27.55 2.85 20.59
C ARG A 423 28.04 4.30 20.57
N VAL A 424 27.32 5.17 19.86
CA VAL A 424 27.34 6.62 20.11
C VAL A 424 26.01 7.01 20.76
N GLU A 425 26.03 7.20 22.08
CA GLU A 425 24.93 7.85 22.81
C GLU A 425 25.01 9.37 22.61
N ARG A 426 23.86 10.01 22.33
CA ARG A 426 23.72 11.46 22.48
C ARG A 426 22.84 11.74 23.72
N PRO A 427 23.19 12.73 24.56
CA PRO A 427 22.45 13.00 25.78
C PRO A 427 21.11 13.71 25.48
N ALA A 428 20.06 13.32 26.21
CA ALA A 428 18.78 14.01 26.22
C ALA A 428 18.87 15.31 27.04
N VAL A 429 18.47 16.43 26.44
CA VAL A 429 18.18 17.66 27.18
C VAL A 429 16.70 17.62 27.57
N VAL A 430 16.43 17.53 28.87
CA VAL A 430 15.09 17.70 29.43
C VAL A 430 14.93 19.16 29.86
N GLY A 431 13.99 19.86 29.26
CA GLY A 431 13.59 21.20 29.68
C GLY A 431 12.08 21.36 29.64
N THR A 432 11.46 21.67 30.79
CA THR A 432 10.09 22.19 30.84
C THR A 432 10.12 23.63 30.32
N CYS A 433 9.91 23.82 29.02
CA CYS A 433 9.99 25.14 28.43
C CYS A 433 8.63 25.86 28.52
N GLU A 434 8.51 26.83 29.43
CA GLU A 434 7.39 27.79 29.50
C GLU A 434 7.21 28.60 28.19
N SER A 435 8.13 28.51 27.23
CA SER A 435 8.16 29.32 26.01
C SER A 435 7.48 28.71 24.78
N TRP A 436 6.88 27.51 24.86
CA TRP A 436 6.15 26.91 23.74
C TRP A 436 4.64 27.10 23.94
N SER A 437 4.12 28.18 23.38
CA SER A 437 2.69 28.54 23.42
C SER A 437 2.17 28.80 22.02
N LEU A 438 0.92 28.40 21.78
CA LEU A 438 0.22 28.69 20.54
C LEU A 438 -0.26 30.13 20.54
N GLN A 439 -0.03 30.84 19.43
CA GLN A 439 -0.53 32.19 19.22
C GLN A 439 -1.70 32.19 18.23
N ARG A 440 -2.61 33.14 18.42
CA ARG A 440 -3.62 33.55 17.43
C ARG A 440 -3.19 34.88 16.84
N ARG A 441 -3.17 34.96 15.51
CA ARG A 441 -2.78 36.16 14.78
C ARG A 441 -3.81 36.45 13.70
N ALA A 442 -4.35 37.67 13.70
CA ALA A 442 -5.14 38.16 12.58
C ALA A 442 -4.26 38.20 11.32
N ALA A 443 -4.77 37.67 10.21
CA ALA A 443 -4.08 37.58 8.92
C ALA A 443 -3.52 38.95 8.47
N GLU A 444 -4.33 40.01 8.58
CA GLU A 444 -3.93 41.37 8.20
C GLU A 444 -2.86 42.00 9.11
N LYS A 445 -2.54 41.35 10.24
CA LYS A 445 -1.50 41.76 11.20
C LYS A 445 -0.32 40.79 11.24
N LEU A 446 -0.21 39.90 10.26
CA LEU A 446 0.85 38.93 10.13
C LEU A 446 1.34 38.91 8.69
N SER A 447 2.52 39.47 8.44
CA SER A 447 3.11 39.40 7.11
C SER A 447 3.52 37.96 6.77
N LEU A 448 3.62 37.64 5.48
CA LEU A 448 4.09 36.32 5.03
C LEU A 448 5.50 36.04 5.57
N ALA A 449 6.36 37.07 5.58
CA ALA A 449 7.72 37.00 6.11
C ALA A 449 7.76 36.69 7.60
N GLU A 450 6.96 37.41 8.41
CA GLU A 450 6.89 37.20 9.85
C GLU A 450 6.37 35.80 10.16
N CYS A 451 5.32 35.34 9.47
CA CYS A 451 4.78 33.98 9.63
C CYS A 451 5.88 32.91 9.44
N ARG A 452 6.59 33.00 8.31
CA ARG A 452 7.65 32.04 7.97
C ARG A 452 8.82 32.09 8.97
N ARG A 453 9.28 33.29 9.34
CA ARG A 453 10.43 33.49 10.23
C ARG A 453 10.17 33.14 11.69
N GLU A 454 9.01 33.53 12.23
CA GLU A 454 8.73 33.45 13.66
C GLU A 454 7.99 32.16 14.05
N PHE A 455 7.26 31.56 13.12
CA PHE A 455 6.42 30.38 13.39
C PHE A 455 6.93 29.15 12.65
N ILE A 456 6.95 29.18 11.31
CA ILE A 456 7.28 28.00 10.50
C ILE A 456 8.73 27.54 10.75
N ARG A 457 9.72 28.42 10.53
CA ARG A 457 11.15 28.13 10.76
C ARG A 457 11.50 27.75 12.19
N LYS A 458 10.73 28.23 13.17
CA LYS A 458 10.96 27.96 14.60
C LYS A 458 10.15 26.77 15.12
N GLY A 459 9.39 26.08 14.27
CA GLY A 459 8.57 24.95 14.68
C GLY A 459 7.50 25.32 15.72
N LYS A 460 6.89 26.50 15.61
CA LYS A 460 5.84 26.97 16.54
C LYS A 460 4.48 26.91 15.86
N SER A 461 3.56 26.17 16.47
CA SER A 461 2.16 26.14 16.03
C SER A 461 1.52 27.53 16.10
N LEU A 462 0.66 27.83 15.13
CA LEU A 462 0.03 29.13 14.94
C LEU A 462 -1.41 28.93 14.48
N ILE A 463 -2.31 29.79 14.97
CA ILE A 463 -3.64 29.98 14.38
C ILE A 463 -3.68 31.35 13.68
N VAL A 464 -4.08 31.34 12.41
CA VAL A 464 -4.34 32.54 11.61
C VAL A 464 -5.85 32.78 11.54
N GLU A 465 -6.26 33.99 11.93
CA GLU A 465 -7.66 34.42 11.97
C GLU A 465 -7.99 35.38 10.82
N GLY A 466 -9.23 35.36 10.33
CA GLY A 466 -9.73 36.35 9.35
C GLY A 466 -9.59 35.95 7.88
N LEU A 467 -9.14 34.73 7.57
CA LEU A 467 -9.12 34.23 6.19
C LEU A 467 -10.48 33.69 5.72
N GLY A 468 -11.34 33.24 6.65
CA GLY A 468 -12.62 32.56 6.34
C GLY A 468 -13.47 33.19 5.22
N PRO A 469 -13.76 34.51 5.25
CA PRO A 469 -14.56 35.17 4.20
C PRO A 469 -13.97 35.10 2.78
N HIS A 470 -12.69 34.77 2.65
CA HIS A 470 -11.95 34.72 1.38
C HIS A 470 -11.59 33.29 0.97
N MET A 471 -11.80 32.30 1.84
CA MET A 471 -11.42 30.91 1.57
C MET A 471 -12.38 30.20 0.61
N LEU A 472 -13.61 30.70 0.47
CA LEU A 472 -14.65 30.08 -0.33
C LEU A 472 -15.34 31.10 -1.25
N SER A 473 -15.72 30.64 -2.44
CA SER A 473 -16.63 31.40 -3.31
C SER A 473 -18.04 31.47 -2.70
N ALA A 474 -18.77 32.57 -2.94
CA ALA A 474 -20.14 32.74 -2.44
C ALA A 474 -21.11 31.64 -2.95
N GLU A 475 -20.88 31.16 -4.18
CA GLU A 475 -21.68 30.10 -4.84
C GLU A 475 -21.60 28.76 -4.12
N SER A 476 -20.54 28.53 -3.35
CA SER A 476 -20.27 27.27 -2.66
C SER A 476 -21.13 27.06 -1.41
N CYS A 477 -21.90 28.08 -0.99
CA CYS A 477 -22.74 28.05 0.20
C CYS A 477 -22.01 27.49 1.45
N GLY A 478 -20.76 27.91 1.66
CA GLY A 478 -19.94 27.47 2.80
C GLY A 478 -19.58 25.97 2.77
N LEU A 479 -19.65 25.32 1.61
CA LEU A 479 -19.58 23.87 1.45
C LEU A 479 -20.54 23.13 2.39
N SER A 480 -21.76 23.66 2.55
CA SER A 480 -22.81 22.98 3.32
C SER A 480 -23.01 21.56 2.79
N ARG A 481 -23.40 20.64 3.70
CA ARG A 481 -23.63 19.24 3.33
C ARG A 481 -24.71 19.11 2.25
N GLU A 482 -25.72 19.98 2.29
CA GLU A 482 -26.78 20.07 1.28
C GLU A 482 -26.21 20.44 -0.09
N TRP A 483 -25.36 21.46 -0.13
CA TRP A 483 -24.74 21.92 -1.37
C TRP A 483 -23.78 20.88 -1.94
N LEU A 484 -22.92 20.29 -1.11
CA LEU A 484 -22.01 19.20 -1.52
C LEU A 484 -22.78 17.99 -2.04
N SER A 485 -23.87 17.60 -1.37
CA SER A 485 -24.73 16.51 -1.82
C SER A 485 -25.44 16.82 -3.14
N ALA A 486 -25.79 18.08 -3.41
CA ALA A 486 -26.47 18.46 -4.64
C ALA A 486 -25.53 18.52 -5.86
N HIS A 487 -24.30 18.99 -5.67
CA HIS A 487 -23.36 19.26 -6.77
C HIS A 487 -22.34 18.14 -6.99
N PHE A 488 -21.96 17.43 -5.93
CA PHE A 488 -20.92 16.39 -5.96
C PHE A 488 -21.42 15.04 -5.41
N GLY A 489 -22.72 14.91 -5.12
CA GLY A 489 -23.29 13.76 -4.44
C GLY A 489 -23.01 12.41 -5.10
N GLU A 490 -22.95 12.36 -6.43
CA GLU A 490 -22.73 11.12 -7.19
C GLU A 490 -21.26 10.69 -7.26
N LYS A 491 -20.33 11.52 -6.77
CA LYS A 491 -18.91 11.15 -6.73
C LYS A 491 -18.64 10.20 -5.57
N CYS A 492 -17.92 9.11 -5.84
CA CYS A 492 -17.48 8.18 -4.79
C CYS A 492 -16.32 8.78 -4.02
N VAL A 493 -16.39 8.72 -2.69
CA VAL A 493 -15.34 9.17 -1.78
C VAL A 493 -14.99 8.06 -0.80
N ALA A 494 -13.73 8.02 -0.39
CA ALA A 494 -13.29 7.14 0.69
C ALA A 494 -13.84 7.65 2.03
N VAL A 495 -14.49 6.75 2.76
CA VAL A 495 -15.07 7.01 4.07
C VAL A 495 -14.48 6.04 5.07
N TYR A 496 -13.93 6.56 6.15
CA TYR A 496 -13.35 5.77 7.21
C TYR A 496 -14.39 5.55 8.30
N ARG A 497 -14.56 4.30 8.72
CA ARG A 497 -15.33 3.92 9.91
C ARG A 497 -14.36 3.57 11.03
N ASN A 498 -14.75 3.96 12.24
CA ASN A 498 -14.06 3.68 13.51
C ASN A 498 -12.95 4.67 13.93
N PHE A 499 -13.10 5.96 13.60
CA PHE A 499 -12.34 7.04 14.26
C PHE A 499 -12.94 7.34 15.66
N THR A 500 -12.85 6.34 16.55
CA THR A 500 -13.21 6.24 17.99
C THR A 500 -14.13 7.32 18.62
N SER A 501 -15.36 6.91 18.94
CA SER A 501 -16.22 7.50 19.99
C SER A 501 -15.62 7.26 21.40
N PRO A 502 -15.93 8.09 22.42
CA PRO A 502 -15.44 7.91 23.81
C PRO A 502 -15.82 6.57 24.47
N GLU A 503 -16.79 5.83 23.93
CA GLU A 503 -17.32 4.57 24.48
C GLU A 503 -16.63 3.32 23.90
N TYR A 504 -15.30 3.32 23.87
CA TYR A 504 -14.48 2.22 23.34
C TYR A 504 -14.96 0.83 23.78
N ARG A 505 -15.54 0.07 22.84
CA ARG A 505 -15.62 -1.40 22.91
C ARG A 505 -14.39 -1.97 22.21
N ARG A 506 -13.58 -2.67 23.00
CA ARG A 506 -12.34 -3.33 22.59
C ARG A 506 -12.64 -4.42 21.54
N GLY A 507 -12.24 -4.26 20.27
CA GLY A 507 -12.28 -5.37 19.29
C GLY A 507 -12.52 -5.05 17.79
N GLU A 508 -13.00 -3.87 17.39
CA GLU A 508 -13.32 -3.61 15.97
C GLU A 508 -12.14 -2.95 15.20
N GLU A 509 -11.78 -3.49 14.02
CA GLU A 509 -10.74 -2.93 13.14
C GLU A 509 -11.21 -1.66 12.39
N ASP A 510 -10.29 -0.74 12.08
CA ASP A 510 -10.54 0.42 11.21
C ASP A 510 -10.93 -0.07 9.80
N ARG A 511 -12.08 0.35 9.26
CA ARG A 511 -12.55 0.00 7.91
C ARG A 511 -12.61 1.23 7.01
N THR A 512 -12.20 1.09 5.75
CA THR A 512 -12.37 2.12 4.72
C THR A 512 -13.37 1.60 3.68
N GLU A 513 -14.43 2.36 3.46
CA GLU A 513 -15.49 2.06 2.49
C GLU A 513 -15.51 3.14 1.40
N LEU A 514 -15.97 2.78 0.20
CA LEU A 514 -16.27 3.75 -0.85
C LEU A 514 -17.78 3.98 -0.87
N LEU A 515 -18.19 5.21 -0.57
CA LEU A 515 -19.60 5.61 -0.61
C LEU A 515 -19.79 6.74 -1.60
N ARG A 516 -20.99 6.86 -2.18
CA ARG A 516 -21.34 8.12 -2.85
C ARG A 516 -21.32 9.23 -1.82
N LEU A 517 -20.80 10.40 -2.18
CA LEU A 517 -20.73 11.53 -1.27
C LEU A 517 -22.12 11.86 -0.68
N ARG A 518 -23.20 11.73 -1.46
CA ARG A 518 -24.57 11.91 -0.95
C ARG A 518 -24.95 10.92 0.15
N GLU A 519 -24.51 9.67 0.06
CA GLU A 519 -24.81 8.61 1.03
C GLU A 519 -24.05 8.86 2.32
N ALA A 520 -22.76 9.17 2.22
CA ALA A 520 -21.92 9.53 3.35
C ALA A 520 -22.45 10.77 4.08
N LEU A 521 -22.84 11.82 3.33
CA LEU A 521 -23.42 13.05 3.91
C LEU A 521 -24.80 12.81 4.52
N ALA A 522 -25.63 11.95 3.91
CA ALA A 522 -26.92 11.57 4.47
C ALA A 522 -26.75 10.79 5.78
N CYS A 523 -25.81 9.85 5.84
CA CYS A 523 -25.44 9.12 7.05
C CYS A 523 -25.04 10.09 8.17
N LEU A 524 -24.08 10.98 7.89
CA LEU A 524 -23.65 12.03 8.83
C LEU A 524 -24.79 12.93 9.31
N ARG A 525 -25.82 13.18 8.48
CA ARG A 525 -27.00 13.98 8.85
C ARG A 525 -27.95 13.23 9.79
N ARG A 526 -28.11 11.92 9.63
CA ARG A 526 -29.02 11.12 10.46
C ARG A 526 -28.56 11.04 11.91
N GLY A 527 -27.24 11.02 12.15
CA GLY A 527 -26.67 10.98 13.50
C GLY A 527 -27.09 9.74 14.29
N ASP A 528 -27.39 8.64 13.57
CA ASP A 528 -27.71 7.33 14.12
C ASP A 528 -26.42 6.54 14.40
N ALA A 529 -26.55 5.31 14.91
CA ALA A 529 -25.40 4.45 15.22
C ALA A 529 -24.50 4.18 13.99
N GLU A 530 -25.03 4.29 12.76
CA GLU A 530 -24.24 4.16 11.53
C GLU A 530 -23.39 5.40 11.22
N ALA A 531 -23.76 6.57 11.73
CA ALA A 531 -22.98 7.80 11.64
C ALA A 531 -21.85 7.86 12.69
N GLU A 532 -21.98 7.08 13.77
CA GLU A 532 -21.00 7.02 14.84
C GLU A 532 -19.69 6.39 14.30
N GLY A 533 -18.59 7.14 14.40
CA GLY A 533 -17.29 6.72 13.88
C GLY A 533 -17.08 6.92 12.37
N LEU A 534 -18.05 7.48 11.64
CA LEU A 534 -17.92 7.80 10.21
C LEU A 534 -17.14 9.11 9.99
N TYR A 535 -16.10 9.06 9.17
CA TYR A 535 -15.24 10.20 8.86
C TYR A 535 -14.81 10.18 7.40
N ILE A 536 -15.23 11.19 6.63
CA ILE A 536 -14.66 11.46 5.30
C ILE A 536 -13.29 12.09 5.57
N TYR A 537 -12.24 11.31 5.36
CA TYR A 537 -10.89 11.65 5.80
C TYR A 537 -9.96 11.70 4.59
N ASP A 538 -9.24 12.81 4.48
CA ASP A 538 -8.14 13.01 3.52
C ASP A 538 -8.51 12.79 2.04
N VAL A 539 -9.68 13.32 1.62
CA VAL A 539 -10.13 13.23 0.23
C VAL A 539 -9.38 14.25 -0.63
N SER A 540 -8.48 13.76 -1.49
CA SER A 540 -7.72 14.59 -2.43
C SER A 540 -8.63 15.29 -3.43
N LEU A 541 -8.76 16.61 -3.31
CA LEU A 541 -9.63 17.40 -4.18
C LEU A 541 -9.18 17.39 -5.65
N PRO A 542 -7.89 17.55 -6.00
CA PRO A 542 -7.47 17.52 -7.40
C PRO A 542 -7.69 16.18 -8.10
N LEU A 543 -7.73 15.08 -7.35
CA LEU A 543 -7.91 13.74 -7.90
C LEU A 543 -9.38 13.29 -7.90
N GLN A 544 -10.12 13.57 -6.83
CA GLN A 544 -11.45 12.99 -6.61
C GLN A 544 -12.59 13.99 -6.86
N LEU A 545 -12.37 15.27 -6.55
CA LEU A 545 -13.39 16.33 -6.65
C LEU A 545 -12.81 17.59 -7.33
N PRO A 546 -12.22 17.49 -8.54
CA PRO A 546 -11.49 18.60 -9.14
C PRO A 546 -12.36 19.83 -9.41
N GLY A 547 -13.66 19.64 -9.67
CA GLY A 547 -14.61 20.75 -9.81
C GLY A 547 -14.79 21.58 -8.53
N LEU A 548 -14.49 21.02 -7.35
CA LEU A 548 -14.55 21.76 -6.08
C LEU A 548 -13.42 22.79 -5.95
N LEU A 549 -12.33 22.64 -6.70
CA LEU A 549 -11.17 23.52 -6.65
C LEU A 549 -11.45 24.93 -7.20
N GLU A 550 -12.50 25.11 -8.01
CA GLU A 550 -12.93 26.45 -8.44
C GLU A 550 -13.61 27.23 -7.31
N HIS A 551 -14.00 26.54 -6.23
CA HIS A 551 -14.75 27.13 -5.12
C HIS A 551 -13.92 27.30 -3.84
N ILE A 552 -12.71 26.74 -3.78
CA ILE A 552 -11.84 26.71 -2.60
C ILE A 552 -10.52 27.42 -2.90
N MET A 553 -10.19 28.38 -2.04
CA MET A 553 -8.88 29.03 -2.02
C MET A 553 -7.97 28.36 -0.97
N LEU A 554 -6.66 28.51 -1.13
CA LEU A 554 -5.66 28.01 -0.18
C LEU A 554 -5.01 29.16 0.58
N PRO A 555 -4.62 28.98 1.87
CA PRO A 555 -3.91 30.02 2.61
C PRO A 555 -2.53 30.29 2.00
N ARG A 556 -2.26 31.54 1.64
CA ARG A 556 -1.01 31.95 1.00
C ARG A 556 0.21 31.79 1.90
N TYR A 557 0.02 31.74 3.22
CA TYR A 557 1.09 31.47 4.19
C TYR A 557 1.83 30.14 3.97
N PHE A 558 1.24 29.20 3.21
CA PHE A 558 1.79 27.87 2.96
C PHE A 558 1.99 27.59 1.46
N SER A 559 1.85 28.60 0.60
CA SER A 559 1.95 28.44 -0.85
C SER A 559 3.38 28.25 -1.36
N HIS A 560 4.38 28.45 -0.50
CA HIS A 560 5.80 28.25 -0.80
C HIS A 560 6.24 26.77 -0.72
N CYS A 561 5.28 25.84 -0.80
CA CYS A 561 5.51 24.39 -0.79
C CYS A 561 6.40 23.94 -1.96
N TYR A 562 7.54 23.31 -1.64
CA TYR A 562 8.49 22.79 -2.63
C TYR A 562 7.96 21.61 -3.43
N LEU A 563 7.08 20.78 -2.85
CA LEU A 563 6.39 19.70 -3.55
C LEU A 563 5.47 20.17 -4.69
N GLN A 564 5.19 21.48 -4.79
CA GLN A 564 4.41 22.07 -5.87
C GLN A 564 5.28 22.84 -6.88
N GLN A 565 6.57 23.02 -6.58
CA GLN A 565 7.53 23.80 -7.39
C GLN A 565 8.49 22.91 -8.19
N THR A 566 8.29 21.59 -8.17
CA THR A 566 9.14 20.65 -8.90
C THR A 566 8.95 20.79 -10.41
N MET A 567 10.04 20.64 -11.16
CA MET A 567 10.00 20.58 -12.64
C MET A 567 9.32 19.31 -13.17
N ARG A 568 9.31 18.26 -12.34
CA ARG A 568 8.74 16.95 -12.66
C ARG A 568 7.49 16.70 -11.81
N PRO A 569 6.40 16.19 -12.40
CA PRO A 569 5.27 15.71 -11.62
C PRO A 569 5.66 14.44 -10.86
N HIS A 570 5.13 14.31 -9.64
CA HIS A 570 5.30 13.16 -8.76
C HIS A 570 3.98 12.87 -8.03
N CYS A 571 3.94 11.83 -7.19
CA CYS A 571 2.71 11.38 -6.51
C CYS A 571 2.04 12.50 -5.68
N PHE A 572 2.81 13.38 -5.04
CA PHE A 572 2.29 14.52 -4.29
C PHE A 572 1.91 15.78 -5.10
N SER A 573 2.15 15.83 -6.42
CA SER A 573 1.85 17.04 -7.22
C SER A 573 0.35 17.32 -7.34
N ARG A 574 -0.51 16.37 -6.97
CA ARG A 574 -1.98 16.50 -6.99
C ARG A 574 -2.65 16.02 -5.70
N SER A 575 -1.89 15.82 -4.62
CA SER A 575 -2.45 15.29 -3.37
C SER A 575 -3.32 16.29 -2.63
N TRP A 576 -2.89 17.56 -2.53
CA TRP A 576 -3.55 18.60 -1.74
C TRP A 576 -4.15 19.70 -2.62
N PRO A 577 -5.17 20.44 -2.14
CA PRO A 577 -5.78 20.34 -0.81
C PRO A 577 -6.64 19.09 -0.64
N THR A 578 -6.79 18.62 0.60
CA THR A 578 -7.65 17.48 0.96
C THR A 578 -8.84 17.94 1.80
N LEU A 579 -9.98 17.26 1.63
CA LEU A 579 -11.25 17.55 2.30
C LEU A 579 -11.49 16.58 3.46
N PHE A 580 -11.92 17.13 4.59
CA PHE A 580 -12.29 16.41 5.80
C PHE A 580 -13.72 16.76 6.20
N ILE A 581 -14.58 15.74 6.36
CA ILE A 581 -15.95 15.91 6.85
C ILE A 581 -16.21 14.88 7.95
N GLY A 582 -16.30 15.35 9.19
CA GLY A 582 -16.46 14.49 10.37
C GLY A 582 -17.72 14.80 11.15
N ALA A 583 -18.36 13.77 11.69
CA ALA A 583 -19.40 13.90 12.72
C ALA A 583 -18.81 14.37 14.06
N LYS A 584 -19.65 14.97 14.90
CA LYS A 584 -19.31 15.18 16.31
C LYS A 584 -18.86 13.88 16.98
N GLY A 585 -17.76 13.95 17.71
CA GLY A 585 -17.22 12.83 18.50
C GLY A 585 -16.17 12.00 17.78
N SER A 586 -16.08 12.05 16.44
CA SER A 586 -15.02 11.33 15.73
C SER A 586 -13.65 11.99 15.92
N GLN A 587 -12.58 11.18 15.92
CA GLN A 587 -11.23 11.66 16.22
C GLN A 587 -10.13 10.98 15.42
N ALA A 588 -9.12 11.76 14.99
CA ALA A 588 -7.88 11.24 14.44
C ALA A 588 -6.92 10.86 15.56
N LYS A 589 -6.41 9.62 15.51
CA LYS A 589 -5.49 9.02 16.51
C LYS A 589 -4.19 9.83 16.61
N LEU A 590 -3.46 9.66 17.71
CA LEU A 590 -2.18 10.35 17.93
C LEU A 590 -1.16 9.87 16.90
N HIS A 591 -0.66 10.77 16.06
CA HIS A 591 0.27 10.46 14.97
C HIS A 591 1.21 11.62 14.66
N VAL A 592 2.22 11.34 13.84
CA VAL A 592 2.98 12.36 13.12
C VAL A 592 2.69 12.23 11.64
N ASP A 593 2.71 13.35 10.93
CA ASP A 593 2.56 13.35 9.48
C ASP A 593 3.78 12.74 8.80
N GLN A 594 3.55 12.19 7.61
CA GLN A 594 4.58 11.51 6.84
C GLN A 594 5.70 12.47 6.44
N TRP A 595 6.90 11.90 6.25
CA TRP A 595 8.14 12.56 5.81
C TRP A 595 8.46 13.91 6.49
N HIS A 596 8.20 14.03 7.80
CA HIS A 596 8.36 15.31 8.52
C HIS A 596 7.65 16.50 7.84
N GLY A 597 6.55 16.24 7.12
CA GLY A 597 5.78 17.26 6.45
C GLY A 597 5.17 18.24 7.42
N HIS A 598 5.25 19.53 7.10
CA HIS A 598 4.42 20.53 7.75
C HIS A 598 2.96 20.29 7.37
N PHE A 599 2.04 20.75 8.21
CA PHE A 599 0.61 20.61 7.98
C PHE A 599 -0.13 21.90 8.30
N TRP A 600 -1.16 22.19 7.52
CA TRP A 600 -2.11 23.23 7.84
C TRP A 600 -3.54 22.74 7.63
N MET A 601 -4.48 23.23 8.45
CA MET A 601 -5.91 22.99 8.27
C MET A 601 -6.69 24.28 8.45
N HIS A 602 -7.57 24.57 7.50
CA HIS A 602 -8.58 25.62 7.61
C HIS A 602 -9.95 25.02 7.96
N MET A 603 -10.56 25.53 9.03
CA MET A 603 -11.91 25.15 9.44
C MET A 603 -12.96 25.91 8.66
N ILE A 604 -13.69 25.21 7.79
CA ILE A 604 -14.76 25.79 6.98
C ILE A 604 -16.05 25.91 7.80
N SER A 605 -16.39 24.86 8.54
CA SER A 605 -17.52 24.87 9.47
C SER A 605 -17.28 23.92 10.65
N GLY A 606 -17.87 24.27 11.79
CA GLY A 606 -17.74 23.49 13.02
C GLY A 606 -16.45 23.77 13.79
N ARG A 607 -16.10 22.84 14.70
CA ARG A 607 -15.08 23.02 15.74
C ARG A 607 -14.30 21.73 15.99
N LYS A 608 -12.97 21.80 16.04
CA LYS A 608 -12.07 20.67 16.34
C LYS A 608 -11.18 20.97 17.53
N ARG A 609 -11.04 20.05 18.48
CA ARG A 609 -10.01 20.11 19.54
C ARG A 609 -8.74 19.44 19.05
N TRP A 610 -7.63 20.15 19.12
CA TRP A 610 -6.30 19.69 18.78
C TRP A 610 -5.46 19.54 20.04
N THR A 611 -4.74 18.42 20.12
CA THR A 611 -3.64 18.21 21.07
C THR A 611 -2.37 18.06 20.25
N VAL A 612 -1.38 18.92 20.45
CA VAL A 612 -0.12 18.93 19.70
C VAL A 612 1.04 18.87 20.68
N PHE A 613 1.93 17.90 20.51
CA PHE A 613 3.15 17.76 21.31
C PHE A 613 4.34 18.36 20.58
N HIS A 614 5.33 18.83 21.35
CA HIS A 614 6.52 19.41 20.75
C HIS A 614 7.28 18.35 19.94
N PRO A 615 7.77 18.64 18.72
CA PRO A 615 8.49 17.67 17.90
C PRO A 615 9.64 16.96 18.63
N ASP A 616 10.47 17.72 19.35
CA ASP A 616 11.59 17.16 20.14
C ASP A 616 11.14 16.22 21.27
N ASP A 617 9.88 16.27 21.69
CA ASP A 617 9.35 15.49 22.82
C ASP A 617 8.63 14.22 22.35
N ALA A 618 8.60 13.93 21.04
CA ALA A 618 7.96 12.73 20.51
C ALA A 618 8.47 11.43 21.15
N HIS A 619 9.76 11.38 21.50
CA HIS A 619 10.39 10.25 22.20
C HIS A 619 9.81 9.98 23.61
N LEU A 620 9.15 10.96 24.23
CA LEU A 620 8.52 10.83 25.55
C LEU A 620 7.13 10.18 25.49
N LEU A 621 6.59 9.98 24.29
CA LEU A 621 5.22 9.47 24.06
C LEU A 621 5.20 7.96 23.77
N ALA A 622 6.24 7.23 24.20
CA ALA A 622 6.45 5.81 23.90
C ALA A 622 6.22 5.46 22.41
N PRO A 623 6.88 6.17 21.46
CA PRO A 623 6.71 5.90 20.04
C PRO A 623 7.24 4.50 19.70
N MET A 624 6.52 3.82 18.83
CA MET A 624 6.93 2.55 18.21
C MET A 624 6.95 2.77 16.70
N VAL A 625 7.98 2.33 15.99
CA VAL A 625 7.94 2.30 14.52
C VAL A 625 7.59 0.88 14.10
N PRO A 626 6.37 0.61 13.59
CA PRO A 626 6.00 -0.71 13.15
C PRO A 626 6.88 -1.12 11.95
N PRO A 627 7.24 -2.41 11.84
CA PRO A 627 8.02 -2.91 10.71
C PRO A 627 7.36 -2.58 9.36
N GLY A 628 8.16 -2.14 8.40
CA GLY A 628 7.68 -1.72 7.08
C GLY A 628 6.95 -0.38 7.08
N LYS A 629 6.99 0.38 8.19
CA LYS A 629 6.55 1.77 8.24
C LYS A 629 7.74 2.67 8.55
N HIS A 630 7.74 3.85 7.94
CA HIS A 630 8.78 4.88 8.14
C HIS A 630 8.42 5.90 9.22
N HIS A 631 7.23 5.77 9.82
CA HIS A 631 6.70 6.74 10.78
C HIS A 631 6.31 6.05 12.09
N PRO A 632 6.57 6.72 13.24
CA PRO A 632 6.18 6.20 14.52
C PRO A 632 4.65 6.19 14.67
N VAL A 633 4.15 5.12 15.27
CA VAL A 633 2.83 5.06 15.89
C VAL A 633 2.96 5.32 17.37
N PHE A 634 1.91 5.85 17.97
CA PHE A 634 1.86 6.19 19.38
C PHE A 634 0.71 5.44 20.05
N PRO A 635 0.85 5.09 21.35
CA PRO A 635 -0.28 4.68 22.16
C PRO A 635 -1.38 5.75 22.18
N SER A 636 -2.60 5.36 22.56
CA SER A 636 -3.67 6.34 22.71
C SER A 636 -3.34 7.33 23.82
N LEU A 637 -3.83 8.57 23.71
CA LEU A 637 -3.63 9.58 24.75
C LEU A 637 -4.21 9.11 26.10
N ALA A 638 -5.33 8.37 26.08
CA ALA A 638 -5.94 7.81 27.28
C ALA A 638 -5.05 6.76 27.96
N ASP A 639 -4.35 5.92 27.19
CA ASP A 639 -3.41 4.93 27.74
C ASP A 639 -2.18 5.60 28.36
N LEU A 640 -1.68 6.66 27.72
CA LEU A 640 -0.58 7.48 28.25
C LEU A 640 -0.97 8.21 29.54
N GLU A 641 -2.18 8.78 29.59
CA GLU A 641 -2.68 9.52 30.77
C GLU A 641 -3.02 8.61 31.95
N SER A 642 -3.57 7.42 31.68
CA SER A 642 -3.89 6.43 32.72
C SER A 642 -2.67 5.67 33.25
N GLY A 643 -1.56 5.67 32.50
CA GLY A 643 -0.36 4.87 32.79
C GLY A 643 -0.50 3.40 32.41
N ALA A 644 -1.45 3.06 31.51
CA ALA A 644 -1.59 1.71 30.96
C ALA A 644 -0.40 1.30 30.09
N VAL A 645 0.35 2.28 29.56
CA VAL A 645 1.62 2.09 28.86
C VAL A 645 2.74 2.76 29.65
N GLU A 646 3.88 2.07 29.76
CA GLU A 646 5.07 2.64 30.41
C GLU A 646 5.67 3.77 29.57
N ALA A 647 5.38 5.01 29.95
CA ALA A 647 5.97 6.22 29.38
C ALA A 647 6.44 7.17 30.51
N PRO A 648 7.56 6.88 31.20
CA PRO A 648 8.00 7.64 32.37
C PRO A 648 8.21 9.15 32.10
N GLY A 649 8.54 9.48 30.85
CA GLY A 649 8.76 10.84 30.37
C GLY A 649 7.49 11.59 29.93
N PHE A 650 6.33 10.92 29.80
CA PHE A 650 5.13 11.51 29.21
C PHE A 650 4.68 12.81 29.89
N ARG A 651 4.72 12.85 31.24
CA ARG A 651 4.33 14.04 32.01
C ARG A 651 5.25 15.25 31.79
N GLN A 652 6.41 15.06 31.19
CA GLN A 652 7.38 16.10 30.88
C GLN A 652 7.24 16.60 29.43
N ALA A 653 6.50 15.88 28.58
CA ALA A 653 6.28 16.27 27.20
C ALA A 653 5.49 17.57 27.12
N ARG A 654 6.03 18.55 26.40
CA ARG A 654 5.35 19.83 26.15
C ARG A 654 4.16 19.57 25.23
N ARG A 655 2.98 20.05 25.64
CA ARG A 655 1.72 19.87 24.91
C ARG A 655 0.93 21.17 24.79
N ILE A 656 0.33 21.39 23.64
CA ILE A 656 -0.61 22.46 23.34
C ILE A 656 -1.99 21.81 23.16
N GLU A 657 -2.98 22.30 23.89
CA GLU A 657 -4.39 21.95 23.68
C GLU A 657 -5.14 23.19 23.19
N VAL A 658 -5.82 23.08 22.06
CA VAL A 658 -6.52 24.22 21.45
C VAL A 658 -7.81 23.76 20.77
N VAL A 659 -8.82 24.63 20.76
CA VAL A 659 -9.98 24.46 19.87
C VAL A 659 -9.77 25.35 18.65
N LEU A 660 -9.83 24.74 17.47
CA LEU A 660 -9.84 25.40 16.18
C LEU A 660 -11.30 25.71 15.82
N GLU A 661 -11.62 26.99 15.72
CA GLU A 661 -12.94 27.53 15.47
C GLU A 661 -13.17 27.76 13.97
N GLU A 662 -14.43 27.97 13.58
CA GLU A 662 -14.81 28.27 12.19
C GLU A 662 -14.10 29.51 11.64
N GLY A 663 -13.56 29.41 10.43
CA GLY A 663 -12.81 30.46 9.75
C GLY A 663 -11.35 30.63 10.21
N GLU A 664 -10.89 29.85 11.20
CA GLU A 664 -9.50 29.81 11.64
C GLU A 664 -8.65 28.82 10.82
N THR A 665 -7.37 29.13 10.63
CA THR A 665 -6.39 28.25 10.00
C THR A 665 -5.29 27.87 10.98
N LEU A 666 -5.13 26.58 11.28
CA LEU A 666 -4.07 26.04 12.13
C LEU A 666 -2.84 25.65 11.29
N PHE A 667 -1.65 25.93 11.81
CA PHE A 667 -0.37 25.38 11.36
C PHE A 667 0.21 24.42 12.42
N VAL A 668 0.63 23.24 11.96
CA VAL A 668 1.31 22.21 12.75
C VAL A 668 2.70 21.95 12.16
N PRO A 669 3.78 22.08 12.96
CA PRO A 669 5.14 21.89 12.46
C PRO A 669 5.44 20.40 12.20
N GLY A 670 6.29 20.12 11.22
CA GLY A 670 6.65 18.76 10.84
C GLY A 670 7.32 18.01 11.99
N GLY A 671 6.96 16.74 12.14
CA GLY A 671 7.42 15.89 13.25
C GLY A 671 6.74 16.14 14.59
N ALA A 672 5.76 17.06 14.69
CA ALA A 672 4.96 17.23 15.90
C ALA A 672 3.89 16.12 16.03
N PRO A 673 3.92 15.30 17.10
CA PRO A 673 2.84 14.35 17.35
C PRO A 673 1.55 15.09 17.68
N HIS A 674 0.44 14.72 17.06
CA HIS A 674 -0.84 15.40 17.26
C HIS A 674 -2.06 14.48 17.14
N LEU A 675 -3.14 14.90 17.82
CA LEU A 675 -4.44 14.22 17.93
C LEU A 675 -5.54 15.27 17.69
N VAL A 676 -6.63 14.87 17.00
CA VAL A 676 -7.73 15.78 16.67
C VAL A 676 -9.08 15.16 17.03
N VAL A 677 -9.93 15.88 17.73
CA VAL A 677 -11.30 15.45 18.10
C VAL A 677 -12.32 16.44 17.54
N ASN A 678 -13.32 15.95 16.81
CA ASN A 678 -14.42 16.76 16.28
C ASN A 678 -15.41 17.08 17.41
N LEU A 679 -15.52 18.35 17.82
CA LEU A 679 -16.43 18.77 18.90
C LEU A 679 -17.87 18.99 18.43
N THR A 680 -18.03 19.17 17.12
CA THR A 680 -19.27 19.38 16.39
C THR A 680 -19.14 18.67 15.05
N ASP A 681 -20.19 18.69 14.25
CA ASP A 681 -20.10 18.35 12.85
C ASP A 681 -19.19 19.33 12.11
N THR A 682 -18.23 18.81 11.34
CA THR A 682 -17.15 19.63 10.76
C THR A 682 -17.00 19.46 9.27
N VAL A 683 -16.62 20.54 8.60
CA VAL A 683 -16.02 20.54 7.26
C VAL A 683 -14.71 21.32 7.34
N ALA A 684 -13.63 20.75 6.82
CA ALA A 684 -12.32 21.40 6.81
C ALA A 684 -11.53 21.04 5.55
N VAL A 685 -10.60 21.92 5.18
CA VAL A 685 -9.63 21.67 4.11
C VAL A 685 -8.22 21.79 4.66
N ALA A 686 -7.32 20.94 4.17
CA ALA A 686 -5.96 20.89 4.69
C ALA A 686 -4.95 20.55 3.59
N GLY A 687 -3.67 20.64 3.94
CA GLY A 687 -2.60 20.14 3.11
C GLY A 687 -1.28 20.03 3.86
N ASN A 688 -0.43 19.12 3.39
CA ASN A 688 0.95 19.06 3.82
C ASN A 688 1.85 19.88 2.89
N PHE A 689 2.99 20.30 3.43
CA PHE A 689 4.01 20.97 2.62
C PHE A 689 5.44 20.72 3.13
N VAL A 690 6.38 20.90 2.20
CA VAL A 690 7.82 20.95 2.47
C VAL A 690 8.30 22.35 2.12
N ASP A 691 9.13 22.94 2.97
CA ASP A 691 9.85 24.17 2.70
C ASP A 691 11.30 24.08 3.22
N GLU A 692 12.04 25.19 3.21
CA GLU A 692 13.45 25.21 3.61
C GLU A 692 13.67 24.79 5.08
N SER A 693 12.66 24.93 5.92
CA SER A 693 12.80 24.70 7.36
C SER A 693 12.67 23.23 7.76
N ASN A 694 11.96 22.43 6.95
CA ASN A 694 11.89 20.98 7.13
C ASN A 694 12.54 20.17 5.99
N PHE A 695 13.08 20.82 4.95
CA PHE A 695 13.60 20.16 3.75
C PHE A 695 14.56 19.01 4.04
N ASP A 696 15.61 19.24 4.86
CA ASP A 696 16.61 18.20 5.10
C ASP A 696 16.02 16.95 5.78
N ARG A 697 15.10 17.15 6.72
CA ARG A 697 14.41 16.04 7.42
C ARG A 697 13.43 15.34 6.49
N ALA A 698 12.67 16.12 5.72
CA ALA A 698 11.73 15.58 4.75
C ALA A 698 12.44 14.81 3.65
N MET A 699 13.54 15.33 3.11
CA MET A 699 14.37 14.66 2.12
C MET A 699 14.98 13.38 2.69
N ALA A 700 15.49 13.39 3.93
CA ALA A 700 16.02 12.19 4.56
C ALA A 700 14.96 11.08 4.68
N ASP A 701 13.75 11.43 5.12
CA ASP A 701 12.64 10.48 5.20
C ASP A 701 12.18 10.01 3.80
N ILE A 702 12.03 10.93 2.86
CA ILE A 702 11.64 10.64 1.47
C ILE A 702 12.67 9.70 0.82
N GLN A 703 13.96 9.93 1.06
CA GLN A 703 15.04 9.07 0.57
C GLN A 703 15.03 7.70 1.26
N ALA A 704 14.75 7.64 2.57
CA ALA A 704 14.59 6.38 3.28
C ALA A 704 13.39 5.59 2.75
N MET A 705 12.26 6.26 2.51
CA MET A 705 11.08 5.67 1.85
C MET A 705 11.41 5.22 0.43
N ALA A 706 12.13 6.02 -0.34
CA ALA A 706 12.57 5.68 -1.69
C ALA A 706 13.56 4.51 -1.73
N ALA A 707 14.38 4.34 -0.69
CA ALA A 707 15.31 3.22 -0.56
C ALA A 707 14.57 1.89 -0.34
N ASP A 708 13.39 1.93 0.26
CA ASP A 708 12.51 0.77 0.48
C ASP A 708 11.60 0.50 -0.73
N GLU A 709 11.60 1.39 -1.72
CA GLU A 709 10.90 1.21 -2.99
C GLU A 709 11.78 0.55 -4.05
N ALA A 710 11.13 -0.10 -5.03
CA ALA A 710 11.83 -0.51 -6.25
C ALA A 710 12.40 0.73 -6.98
N PRO A 711 13.53 0.61 -7.71
CA PRO A 711 14.09 1.71 -8.48
C PRO A 711 13.04 2.35 -9.40
N GLY A 712 12.81 3.66 -9.24
CA GLY A 712 11.76 4.38 -9.97
C GLY A 712 10.38 4.40 -9.29
N GLY A 713 10.28 3.94 -8.04
CA GLY A 713 9.07 4.06 -7.21
C GLY A 713 8.62 5.51 -6.99
N PRO A 714 7.38 5.71 -6.50
CA PRO A 714 6.78 7.03 -6.38
C PRO A 714 7.60 7.97 -5.49
N MET A 715 8.12 7.51 -4.35
CA MET A 715 8.98 8.31 -3.47
C MET A 715 10.37 8.54 -4.05
N ALA A 716 10.92 7.61 -4.84
CA ALA A 716 12.15 7.88 -5.61
C ALA A 716 11.95 8.99 -6.64
N GLY A 717 10.76 9.04 -7.27
CA GLY A 717 10.33 10.14 -8.12
C GLY A 717 10.26 11.48 -7.38
N VAL A 718 9.72 11.48 -6.16
CA VAL A 718 9.67 12.67 -5.29
C VAL A 718 11.08 13.13 -4.89
N ALA A 719 11.93 12.20 -4.44
CA ALA A 719 13.32 12.48 -4.04
C ALA A 719 14.10 13.13 -5.19
N THR A 720 13.96 12.57 -6.39
CA THR A 720 14.58 13.10 -7.61
C THR A 720 14.05 14.49 -7.92
N ALA A 721 12.72 14.67 -7.92
CA ALA A 721 12.08 15.94 -8.27
C ALA A 721 12.44 17.07 -7.29
N LEU A 722 12.50 16.78 -5.99
CA LEU A 722 12.91 17.73 -4.96
C LEU A 722 14.42 18.03 -4.99
N GLY A 723 15.26 17.04 -5.34
CA GLY A 723 16.71 17.21 -5.46
C GLY A 723 17.15 18.08 -6.64
N GLU A 724 16.26 18.32 -7.61
CA GLU A 724 16.48 19.22 -8.75
C GLU A 724 16.18 20.68 -8.45
N ILE A 725 15.52 20.98 -7.32
CA ILE A 725 15.19 22.35 -6.97
C ILE A 725 16.44 23.03 -6.40
N ASP A 726 16.86 24.11 -7.05
CA ASP A 726 17.85 25.03 -6.52
C ASP A 726 17.14 26.07 -5.63
N PHE A 727 17.37 26.01 -4.32
CA PHE A 727 16.66 26.82 -3.35
C PHE A 727 17.44 28.09 -3.01
N GLU A 728 16.81 29.24 -3.17
CA GLU A 728 17.26 30.50 -2.57
C GLU A 728 16.54 30.73 -1.22
N PRO A 729 17.18 30.47 -0.07
CA PRO A 729 16.55 30.62 1.26
C PRO A 729 16.13 32.07 1.60
N ASP A 730 16.68 33.04 0.86
CA ASP A 730 16.43 34.48 1.01
C ASP A 730 15.55 35.07 -0.11
N ARG A 731 14.87 34.23 -0.90
CA ARG A 731 13.89 34.69 -1.90
C ARG A 731 12.91 35.65 -1.23
N ALA A 732 12.79 36.85 -1.78
CA ALA A 732 12.20 38.02 -1.13
C ALA A 732 10.90 37.70 -0.37
N LEU A 733 10.98 37.70 0.97
CA LEU A 733 9.83 37.51 1.84
C LEU A 733 9.03 38.82 1.90
N HIS A 734 7.71 38.74 1.74
CA HIS A 734 6.84 39.91 1.87
C HIS A 734 6.70 40.33 3.32
N GLU A 735 7.41 41.39 3.69
CA GLU A 735 7.33 42.02 5.00
C GLU A 735 6.11 42.92 5.15
N GLU A 736 5.52 43.39 4.04
CA GLU A 736 4.32 44.22 4.07
C GLU A 736 3.09 43.44 4.56
N LEU A 737 2.24 44.13 5.33
CA LEU A 737 0.94 43.61 5.72
C LEU A 737 -0.02 43.73 4.54
N LEU A 738 -0.71 42.64 4.24
CA LEU A 738 -1.66 42.56 3.13
C LEU A 738 -3.09 42.42 3.65
N PRO A 739 -4.08 43.02 2.97
CA PRO A 739 -5.49 42.68 3.18
C PRO A 739 -5.75 41.17 3.07
N ALA A 740 -6.69 40.64 3.85
CA ALA A 740 -6.94 39.20 3.94
C ALA A 740 -7.25 38.52 2.59
N ARG A 741 -7.91 39.24 1.66
CA ARG A 741 -8.18 38.74 0.28
C ARG A 741 -6.92 38.36 -0.51
N PHE A 742 -5.78 39.01 -0.27
CA PHE A 742 -4.52 38.71 -0.95
C PHE A 742 -3.68 37.65 -0.23
N LEU A 743 -4.19 37.15 0.91
CA LEU A 743 -3.57 36.10 1.73
C LEU A 743 -4.20 34.71 1.47
N VAL A 744 -4.96 34.60 0.39
CA VAL A 744 -5.45 33.33 -0.16
C VAL A 744 -5.08 33.24 -1.64
N VAL A 745 -4.96 32.02 -2.18
CA VAL A 745 -4.58 31.77 -3.59
C VAL A 745 -5.45 30.69 -4.21
N ARG A 746 -5.66 30.74 -5.54
CA ARG A 746 -6.39 29.67 -6.25
C ARG A 746 -5.51 28.44 -6.37
N TYR A 747 -6.12 27.26 -6.45
CA TYR A 747 -5.39 26.01 -6.65
C TYR A 747 -4.51 26.04 -7.91
N ARG A 748 -4.99 26.62 -9.02
CA ARG A 748 -4.24 26.72 -10.28
C ARG A 748 -2.92 27.49 -10.15
N ASP A 749 -2.85 28.43 -9.21
CA ASP A 749 -1.65 29.23 -8.96
C ASP A 749 -0.74 28.53 -7.95
N PHE A 750 -1.32 27.77 -7.02
CA PHE A 750 -0.59 26.91 -6.08
C PHE A 750 0.08 25.73 -6.81
N ALA A 751 -0.67 25.03 -7.65
CA ALA A 751 -0.19 23.91 -8.45
C ALA A 751 0.82 24.40 -9.50
N GLY A 752 2.01 23.80 -9.52
CA GLY A 752 3.10 24.27 -10.38
C GLY A 752 3.89 25.46 -9.81
N GLY A 753 3.59 25.88 -8.57
CA GLY A 753 4.51 26.71 -7.79
C GLY A 753 4.53 28.19 -8.15
N ALA A 754 3.63 28.62 -9.03
CA ALA A 754 3.43 30.03 -9.36
C ALA A 754 3.30 30.84 -8.05
N ALA A 755 2.37 30.42 -7.18
CA ALA A 755 2.01 31.02 -5.88
C ALA A 755 3.18 31.24 -4.92
N ALA A 756 4.33 30.58 -5.15
CA ALA A 756 5.51 30.67 -4.30
C ALA A 756 6.43 31.87 -4.63
N SER A 757 6.22 32.55 -5.75
CA SER A 757 7.16 33.55 -6.30
C SER A 757 6.67 35.00 -6.29
N TRP A 758 5.43 35.25 -5.86
CA TRP A 758 4.74 36.51 -6.17
C TRP A 758 5.05 37.66 -5.24
N GLY A 759 5.03 38.87 -5.82
CA GLY A 759 4.79 40.18 -5.18
C GLY A 759 3.46 40.29 -4.43
N PRO A 760 3.04 41.46 -3.91
CA PRO A 760 1.83 41.59 -3.09
C PRO A 760 0.53 41.07 -3.74
N VAL A 761 0.44 41.02 -5.08
CA VAL A 761 -0.76 40.62 -5.84
C VAL A 761 -0.52 39.29 -6.62
N PRO A 762 -1.43 38.30 -6.56
CA PRO A 762 -1.38 37.10 -7.40
C PRO A 762 -1.62 37.40 -8.90
N PRO A 763 -1.09 36.60 -9.83
CA PRO A 763 -1.36 36.73 -11.26
C PRO A 763 -2.83 36.41 -11.54
N GLY A 764 -3.46 37.16 -12.43
CA GLY A 764 -4.87 36.97 -12.81
C GLY A 764 -5.89 37.76 -11.98
N GLU A 765 -5.47 38.56 -10.99
CA GLU A 765 -6.33 39.59 -10.37
C GLU A 765 -6.18 40.98 -11.03
N GLU A 766 -5.22 41.19 -11.95
CA GLU A 766 -5.13 42.44 -12.71
C GLU A 766 -6.23 42.57 -13.80
N ASP A 767 -6.94 41.49 -14.14
CA ASP A 767 -7.94 41.48 -15.23
C ASP A 767 -9.37 41.83 -14.80
N ASP A 768 -9.66 41.95 -13.50
CA ASP A 768 -10.92 42.55 -13.03
C ASP A 768 -10.75 44.07 -12.89
N CYS A 769 -10.50 44.72 -14.03
CA CYS A 769 -10.73 46.15 -14.18
C CYS A 769 -12.19 46.43 -13.81
N CYS A 770 -12.42 47.04 -12.64
CA CYS A 770 -13.65 47.76 -12.34
C CYS A 770 -14.16 48.46 -13.61
N PRO A 771 -15.44 48.30 -14.01
CA PRO A 771 -16.00 49.21 -14.98
C PRO A 771 -15.89 50.62 -14.36
N PRO A 772 -15.53 51.65 -15.12
CA PRO A 772 -15.41 52.99 -14.57
C PRO A 772 -16.76 53.35 -13.97
N THR A 773 -16.80 53.56 -12.66
CA THR A 773 -17.93 54.19 -12.00
C THR A 773 -18.09 55.55 -12.66
N GLY A 774 -19.17 55.69 -13.42
CA GLY A 774 -19.58 56.95 -14.01
C GLY A 774 -19.89 57.99 -12.93
N ASP A 775 -19.73 59.22 -13.37
CA ASP A 775 -20.13 60.51 -12.78
C ASP A 775 -19.37 61.01 -11.55
N ASP A 776 -18.56 62.06 -11.76
CA ASP A 776 -19.07 63.42 -11.52
C ASP A 776 -18.22 64.48 -12.28
N SER A 777 -18.95 65.35 -12.99
CA SER A 777 -18.66 66.74 -13.43
C SER A 777 -17.26 67.14 -13.94
#